data_AF-A0A218WTA8-F1
#
_entry.id   AF-A0A218WTA8-F1
#
_cell.length_a   1.000
_cell.length_b   1.000
_cell.length_c   1.000
_cell.angle_alpha   90.00
_cell.angle_beta   90.00
_cell.angle_gamma   90.00
#
_symmetry.space_group_name_H-M   'P 1'
#
loop_
_entity.id
_entity.type
_entity.pdbx_description
1 polymer ?
#
loop_
_entity_poly.entity_id
_entity_poly.type
_entity_poly.pdbx_seq_one_letter_code
_entity_poly.pdbx_strand_id
1 'polypeptide(L)'
;MDPQLYEAASSGDLEFITRLKPDNLMYLGHLTPLNNTILHIAVTFRQKDFAAQVLKLYPSFLELVNEDGNTPLHIAAKIGCLEIAQLLIDSGRDSDQGHDKLACSCSNRNVLRTVNRMGDTALHVAVRNGHFDLVELLIREDVELSTFPNLAGETPVFLAVEGGFFNVARHILRASPAAPPSRGTHGMTALHAALIRTHHGRESEYYVPDLSLENIRRIIRDSLLNVLGRFGGFRTQQIDIIKELLEKWPEMVKEVDGQKWTPLHYAAHLGHLEATQYLLEVDRSIAYLQNMEGMSAFHLAAKAGHIKVMDELIDHCPDICELLDNKGRTALHLAVANGKAKAVKFTLERKKLEGLINFPDHNGNTPLHLAALYGNCNILMTLTYDQRVDKKVVNKEYLKAIDVIQSNTGIGELRKTRIMQKMEQAGGRQSLRRVIFEERDMQNPSWIAELEVEEIEEFSNSERDLSPNLYSSNSSSRLDDISSTRNKSNKDIRLRNQYNRLRNISGTHLLVAVLIATVTFTAGFTVPGGYKDQGTSQGTAVLTPKVAFKVFLIANALAFYCSTASAFLHFVVSLEENYHLLLRFTKSAAALIYISTLLLGIAFTSGMLVILPGCCSAFFKAILVLGCCFLGFCLFGFI
;
A
#
# COMPACT_ATOMS: atom_id res chain seq x y z
N MET A 1 -13.40 11.00 41.06
CA MET A 1 -14.44 12.05 41.10
C MET A 1 -15.72 11.40 41.57
N ASP A 2 -16.50 12.09 42.39
CA ASP A 2 -17.80 11.58 42.82
C ASP A 2 -18.74 11.39 41.61
N PRO A 3 -19.45 10.25 41.49
CA PRO A 3 -20.40 10.01 40.40
C PRO A 3 -21.46 11.10 40.23
N GLN A 4 -21.97 11.67 41.33
CA GLN A 4 -22.98 12.74 41.27
C GLN A 4 -22.42 14.03 40.70
N LEU A 5 -21.16 14.35 41.05
CA LEU A 5 -20.46 15.52 40.53
C LEU A 5 -20.17 15.37 39.03
N TYR A 6 -19.80 14.17 38.62
CA TYR A 6 -19.58 13.83 37.21
C TYR A 6 -20.89 13.94 36.42
N GLU A 7 -22.00 13.40 36.94
CA GLU A 7 -23.32 13.45 36.31
C GLU A 7 -23.85 14.88 36.21
N ALA A 8 -23.66 15.71 37.25
CA ALA A 8 -24.02 17.12 37.19
C ALA A 8 -23.24 17.86 36.10
N ALA A 9 -21.94 17.61 35.99
CA ALA A 9 -21.09 18.24 34.97
C ALA A 9 -21.37 17.74 33.55
N SER A 10 -21.76 16.47 33.38
CA SER A 10 -22.09 15.91 32.07
C SER A 10 -23.49 16.30 31.57
N SER A 11 -24.47 16.40 32.48
CA SER A 11 -25.84 16.83 32.19
C SER A 11 -26.01 18.34 32.13
N GLY A 12 -25.10 19.11 32.74
CA GLY A 12 -25.21 20.56 32.86
C GLY A 12 -26.18 21.01 33.94
N ASP A 13 -26.37 20.23 35.01
CA ASP A 13 -27.28 20.55 36.11
C ASP A 13 -26.82 21.81 36.89
N LEU A 14 -27.36 22.96 36.53
CA LEU A 14 -27.10 24.24 37.19
C LEU A 14 -27.66 24.28 38.62
N GLU A 15 -28.73 23.54 38.91
CA GLU A 15 -29.29 23.48 40.26
C GLU A 15 -28.34 22.74 41.22
N PHE A 16 -27.52 21.82 40.71
CA PHE A 16 -26.49 21.19 41.52
C PHE A 16 -25.47 22.20 42.05
N ILE A 17 -25.01 23.14 41.23
CA ILE A 17 -24.06 24.19 41.64
C ILE A 17 -24.70 25.15 42.65
N THR A 18 -25.95 25.58 42.41
CA THR A 18 -26.63 26.51 43.32
C THR A 18 -27.01 25.89 44.66
N ARG A 19 -27.18 24.55 44.73
CA ARG A 19 -27.43 23.79 45.97
C ARG A 19 -26.17 23.56 46.80
N LEU A 20 -24.96 23.73 46.25
CA LEU A 20 -23.72 23.58 47.00
C LEU A 20 -23.53 24.76 47.96
N LYS A 21 -23.49 24.47 49.27
CA LYS A 21 -23.16 25.45 50.30
C LYS A 21 -21.69 25.89 50.21
N PRO A 22 -21.31 27.10 50.67
CA PRO A 22 -19.93 27.59 50.64
C PRO A 22 -18.93 26.64 51.31
N ASP A 23 -19.32 25.89 52.33
CA ASP A 23 -18.42 24.97 53.04
C ASP A 23 -18.11 23.68 52.25
N ASN A 24 -18.93 23.34 51.25
CA ASN A 24 -18.72 22.17 50.36
C ASN A 24 -17.98 22.55 49.07
N LEU A 25 -17.46 23.76 48.97
CA LEU A 25 -16.74 24.27 47.80
C LEU A 25 -15.50 23.43 47.45
N MET A 26 -14.83 22.80 48.43
CA MET A 26 -13.71 21.86 48.21
C MET A 26 -14.11 20.60 47.42
N TYR A 27 -15.39 20.22 47.42
CA TYR A 27 -15.92 19.07 46.71
C TYR A 27 -15.79 19.20 45.17
N LEU A 28 -15.79 20.44 44.66
CA LEU A 28 -15.62 20.74 43.24
C LEU A 28 -14.19 20.48 42.73
N GLY A 29 -13.22 20.34 43.64
CA GLY A 29 -11.83 19.99 43.33
C GLY A 29 -11.58 18.49 43.13
N HIS A 30 -12.60 17.63 43.27
CA HIS A 30 -12.45 16.19 43.05
C HIS A 30 -12.04 15.89 41.60
N LEU A 31 -10.92 15.18 41.43
CA LEU A 31 -10.41 14.81 40.11
C LEU A 31 -10.91 13.42 39.68
N THR A 32 -11.04 13.18 38.38
CA THR A 32 -11.21 11.82 37.84
C THR A 32 -9.89 11.04 37.91
N PRO A 33 -9.88 9.71 37.65
CA PRO A 33 -8.64 8.94 37.54
C PRO A 33 -7.65 9.48 36.49
N LEU A 34 -8.15 10.18 35.46
CA LEU A 34 -7.35 10.85 34.42
C LEU A 34 -7.01 12.31 34.78
N ASN A 35 -7.11 12.68 36.06
CA ASN A 35 -6.95 14.04 36.57
C ASN A 35 -7.84 15.11 35.90
N ASN A 36 -8.99 14.73 35.32
CA ASN A 36 -9.92 15.71 34.77
C ASN A 36 -10.64 16.44 35.92
N THR A 37 -10.63 17.77 35.87
CA THR A 37 -11.46 18.62 36.74
C THR A 37 -12.92 18.62 36.27
N ILE A 38 -13.81 19.17 37.09
CA ILE A 38 -15.22 19.34 36.71
C ILE A 38 -15.38 20.20 35.45
N LEU A 39 -14.49 21.17 35.26
CA LEU A 39 -14.48 22.04 34.09
C LEU A 39 -14.07 21.25 32.82
N HIS A 40 -13.08 20.37 32.90
CA HIS A 40 -12.72 19.49 31.77
C HIS A 40 -13.92 18.64 31.32
N ILE A 41 -14.71 18.13 32.27
CA ILE A 41 -15.91 17.32 31.97
C ILE A 41 -17.02 18.18 31.36
N ALA A 42 -17.32 19.34 31.95
CA ALA A 42 -18.33 20.26 31.43
C ALA A 42 -18.01 20.67 29.97
N VAL A 43 -16.74 20.98 29.68
CA VAL A 43 -16.28 21.28 28.31
C VAL A 43 -16.42 20.05 27.42
N THR A 44 -16.11 18.84 27.92
CA THR A 44 -16.26 17.58 27.17
C THR A 44 -17.69 17.34 26.69
N PHE A 45 -18.67 17.63 27.56
CA PHE A 45 -20.10 17.47 27.26
C PHE A 45 -20.75 18.72 26.67
N ARG A 46 -19.97 19.73 26.30
CA ARG A 46 -20.45 20.99 25.69
C ARG A 46 -21.39 21.81 26.59
N GLN A 47 -21.23 21.72 27.90
CA GLN A 47 -22.07 22.39 28.89
C GLN A 47 -21.59 23.82 29.18
N LYS A 48 -21.93 24.76 28.29
CA LYS A 48 -21.48 26.16 28.34
C LYS A 48 -21.91 26.89 29.62
N ASP A 49 -23.19 26.86 29.97
CA ASP A 49 -23.71 27.62 31.12
C ASP A 49 -23.17 27.07 32.44
N PHE A 50 -23.03 25.75 32.51
CA PHE A 50 -22.42 25.08 33.66
C PHE A 50 -20.94 25.46 33.79
N ALA A 51 -20.18 25.43 32.69
CA ALA A 51 -18.78 25.88 32.68
C ALA A 51 -18.65 27.36 33.10
N ALA A 52 -19.56 28.23 32.64
CA ALA A 52 -19.60 29.64 33.03
C ALA A 52 -19.77 29.84 34.54
N GLN A 53 -20.68 29.07 35.16
CA GLN A 53 -20.90 29.13 36.61
C GLN A 53 -19.70 28.59 37.40
N VAL A 54 -19.10 27.48 36.95
CA VAL A 54 -17.89 26.93 37.57
C VAL A 54 -16.75 27.95 37.53
N LEU A 55 -16.56 28.65 36.41
CA LEU A 55 -15.50 29.65 36.25
C LEU A 55 -15.71 30.91 37.10
N LYS A 56 -16.97 31.33 37.30
CA LYS A 56 -17.29 32.41 38.24
C LYS A 56 -16.90 32.08 39.69
N LEU A 57 -17.02 30.81 40.08
CA LEU A 57 -16.65 30.34 41.41
C LEU A 57 -15.14 30.07 41.53
N TYR A 58 -14.54 29.50 40.49
CA TYR A 58 -13.14 29.07 40.46
C TYR A 58 -12.44 29.42 39.14
N PRO A 59 -11.93 30.66 39.00
CA PRO A 59 -11.14 31.06 37.84
C PRO A 59 -9.86 30.24 37.66
N SER A 60 -9.26 29.76 38.77
CA SER A 60 -8.03 28.96 38.75
C SER A 60 -8.18 27.62 38.01
N PHE A 61 -9.40 27.13 37.77
CA PHE A 61 -9.65 25.89 37.04
C PHE A 61 -9.30 26.01 35.55
N LEU A 62 -9.08 27.22 35.03
CA LEU A 62 -8.59 27.46 33.66
C LEU A 62 -7.16 26.94 33.43
N GLU A 63 -6.30 27.02 34.45
CA GLU A 63 -4.88 26.67 34.36
C GLU A 63 -4.60 25.21 34.73
N LEU A 64 -5.57 24.54 35.37
CA LEU A 64 -5.42 23.14 35.77
C LEU A 64 -5.35 22.24 34.54
N VAL A 65 -4.41 21.29 34.58
CA VAL A 65 -4.19 20.31 33.52
C VAL A 65 -4.63 18.92 33.94
N ASN A 66 -5.12 18.14 32.98
CA ASN A 66 -5.41 16.73 33.19
C ASN A 66 -4.16 15.84 33.09
N GLU A 67 -4.33 14.51 33.10
CA GLU A 67 -3.21 13.58 32.99
C GLU A 67 -2.42 13.75 31.68
N ASP A 68 -3.04 14.12 30.57
CA ASP A 68 -2.34 14.37 29.30
C ASP A 68 -1.67 15.76 29.24
N GLY A 69 -1.77 16.56 30.30
CA GLY A 69 -1.35 17.96 30.31
C GLY A 69 -2.33 18.90 29.60
N ASN A 70 -3.51 18.43 29.20
CA ASN A 70 -4.50 19.27 28.52
C ASN A 70 -5.19 20.18 29.53
N THR A 71 -5.27 21.48 29.22
CA THR A 71 -6.14 22.45 29.90
C THR A 71 -7.59 22.32 29.37
N PRO A 72 -8.59 22.95 30.01
CA PRO A 72 -9.95 22.99 29.47
C PRO A 72 -10.02 23.58 28.05
N LEU A 73 -9.13 24.52 27.72
CA LEU A 73 -9.04 25.09 26.36
C LEU A 73 -8.55 24.06 25.33
N HIS A 74 -7.62 23.17 25.69
CA HIS A 74 -7.22 22.06 24.82
C HIS A 74 -8.38 21.10 24.55
N ILE A 75 -9.22 20.81 25.55
CA ILE A 75 -10.41 19.98 25.38
C ILE A 75 -11.44 20.68 24.48
N ALA A 76 -11.69 21.98 24.70
CA ALA A 76 -12.57 22.77 23.83
C ALA A 76 -12.07 22.75 22.38
N ALA A 77 -10.75 22.84 22.19
CA ALA A 77 -10.08 22.73 20.90
C ALA A 77 -10.17 21.34 20.26
N LYS A 78 -10.15 20.28 21.04
CA LYS A 78 -10.37 18.91 20.55
C LYS A 78 -11.78 18.72 20.01
N ILE A 79 -12.76 19.30 20.70
CA ILE A 79 -14.20 19.11 20.41
C ILE A 79 -14.71 20.05 19.32
N GLY A 80 -14.09 21.23 19.17
CA GLY A 80 -14.49 22.26 18.21
C GLY A 80 -15.64 23.13 18.70
N CYS A 81 -15.76 23.34 20.02
CA CYS A 81 -16.81 24.17 20.59
C CYS A 81 -16.40 25.65 20.66
N LEU A 82 -16.67 26.40 19.59
CA LEU A 82 -16.35 27.83 19.50
C LEU A 82 -16.85 28.65 20.70
N GLU A 83 -18.12 28.45 21.08
CA GLU A 83 -18.74 29.23 22.16
C GLU A 83 -18.09 29.01 23.53
N ILE A 84 -17.66 27.78 23.81
CA ILE A 84 -17.00 27.44 25.07
C ILE A 84 -15.56 27.92 25.04
N ALA A 85 -14.88 27.78 23.90
CA ALA A 85 -13.53 28.33 23.76
C ALA A 85 -13.52 29.85 23.93
N GLN A 86 -14.46 30.57 23.33
CA GLN A 86 -14.63 32.01 23.54
C GLN A 86 -14.83 32.33 25.03
N LEU A 87 -15.71 31.59 25.70
CA LEU A 87 -15.97 31.79 27.13
C LEU A 87 -14.72 31.56 27.99
N LEU A 88 -13.92 30.53 27.68
CA LEU A 88 -12.67 30.24 28.37
C LEU A 88 -11.62 31.33 28.15
N ILE A 89 -11.53 31.86 26.92
CA ILE A 89 -10.61 32.96 26.57
C ILE A 89 -11.05 34.25 27.27
N ASP A 90 -12.34 34.60 27.22
CA ASP A 90 -12.89 35.80 27.87
C ASP A 90 -12.73 35.73 29.39
N SER A 91 -12.96 34.55 30.00
CA SER A 91 -12.78 34.36 31.44
C SER A 91 -11.31 34.50 31.87
N GLY A 92 -10.36 34.14 31.00
CA GLY A 92 -8.93 34.40 31.21
C GLY A 92 -8.59 35.90 31.21
N ARG A 93 -9.37 36.71 30.49
CA ARG A 93 -9.19 38.18 30.45
C ARG A 93 -9.64 38.88 31.72
N ASP A 94 -10.69 38.37 32.34
CA ASP A 94 -11.26 38.96 33.54
C ASP A 94 -10.42 38.66 34.81
N SER A 95 -9.73 37.52 34.85
CA SER A 95 -8.81 37.17 35.94
C SER A 95 -7.57 38.08 36.05
N ASP A 96 -7.20 38.78 34.97
CA ASP A 96 -6.03 39.67 34.92
C ASP A 96 -6.29 41.07 35.51
N GLN A 97 -7.55 41.48 35.73
CA GLN A 97 -7.88 42.85 36.15
C GLN A 97 -7.69 43.12 37.66
N GLY A 98 -7.27 42.12 38.44
CA GLY A 98 -7.21 42.17 39.91
C GLY A 98 -5.85 42.50 40.55
N HIS A 99 -4.74 42.50 39.80
CA HIS A 99 -3.40 42.78 40.33
C HIS A 99 -2.69 43.88 39.52
N ASP A 100 -2.18 44.88 40.24
CA ASP A 100 -1.40 46.06 39.80
C ASP A 100 -1.29 46.36 38.28
N LYS A 101 -1.91 47.48 37.89
CA LYS A 101 -1.95 48.09 36.53
C LYS A 101 -0.59 48.48 35.91
N LEU A 102 0.53 48.06 36.50
CA LEU A 102 1.88 48.34 36.02
C LEU A 102 2.71 47.10 35.65
N ALA A 103 2.14 45.89 35.78
CA ALA A 103 2.77 44.65 35.30
C ALA A 103 2.02 44.08 34.08
N CYS A 104 2.34 44.64 32.91
CA CYS A 104 2.40 44.05 31.57
C CYS A 104 1.30 43.06 31.07
N SER A 105 0.97 43.21 29.78
CA SER A 105 0.10 42.42 28.89
C SER A 105 0.43 40.90 28.78
N CYS A 106 1.02 40.26 29.79
CA CYS A 106 1.67 38.95 29.69
C CYS A 106 0.90 37.76 30.29
N SER A 107 -0.13 37.95 31.12
CA SER A 107 -0.82 36.81 31.78
C SER A 107 -1.88 36.11 30.91
N ASN A 108 -2.74 36.82 30.17
CA ASN A 108 -3.62 36.22 29.15
C ASN A 108 -2.89 35.39 28.09
N ARG A 109 -1.65 35.78 27.74
CA ARG A 109 -0.80 35.02 26.82
C ARG A 109 -0.43 33.65 27.38
N ASN A 110 -0.41 33.46 28.71
CA ASN A 110 -0.05 32.18 29.32
C ASN A 110 -1.09 31.10 29.03
N VAL A 111 -2.39 31.38 29.15
CA VAL A 111 -3.44 30.36 28.92
C VAL A 111 -3.46 29.90 27.46
N LEU A 112 -3.40 30.84 26.52
CA LEU A 112 -3.37 30.57 25.07
C LEU A 112 -2.09 29.83 24.63
N ARG A 113 -0.96 30.13 25.26
CA ARG A 113 0.36 29.52 24.98
C ARG A 113 0.66 28.31 25.86
N THR A 114 -0.26 27.89 26.74
CA THR A 114 -0.08 26.64 27.48
C THR A 114 0.08 25.48 26.50
N VAL A 115 0.98 24.57 26.84
CA VAL A 115 1.24 23.37 26.06
C VAL A 115 0.90 22.14 26.89
N ASN A 116 0.37 21.12 26.23
CA ASN A 116 0.15 19.81 26.85
C ASN A 116 1.46 19.00 26.94
N ARG A 117 1.39 17.74 27.39
CA ARG A 117 2.56 16.85 27.48
C ARG A 117 3.26 16.57 26.14
N MET A 118 2.57 16.76 25.02
CA MET A 118 3.12 16.62 23.66
C MET A 118 3.70 17.93 23.12
N GLY A 119 3.62 19.02 23.89
CA GLY A 119 4.00 20.36 23.43
C GLY A 119 2.94 21.04 22.56
N ASP A 120 1.75 20.46 22.42
CA ASP A 120 0.69 21.05 21.60
C ASP A 120 0.04 22.18 22.36
N THR A 121 -0.16 23.31 21.67
CA THR A 121 -1.07 24.38 22.12
C THR A 121 -2.51 24.03 21.75
N ALA A 122 -3.48 24.79 22.29
CA ALA A 122 -4.87 24.70 21.85
C ALA A 122 -5.04 24.85 20.32
N LEU A 123 -4.18 25.66 19.67
CA LEU A 123 -4.18 25.81 18.21
C LEU A 123 -3.77 24.51 17.50
N HIS A 124 -2.72 23.82 17.96
CA HIS A 124 -2.31 22.53 17.38
C HIS A 124 -3.45 21.51 17.43
N VAL A 125 -4.14 21.43 18.58
CA VAL A 125 -5.28 20.52 18.76
C VAL A 125 -6.46 20.90 17.85
N ALA A 126 -6.79 22.19 17.75
CA ALA A 126 -7.86 22.66 16.86
C ALA A 126 -7.56 22.34 15.39
N VAL A 127 -6.30 22.54 14.97
CA VAL A 127 -5.84 22.23 13.60
C VAL A 127 -5.89 20.74 13.31
N ARG A 128 -5.40 19.88 14.22
CA ARG A 128 -5.43 18.41 14.03
C ARG A 128 -6.84 17.86 13.84
N ASN A 129 -7.83 18.51 14.44
CA ASN A 129 -9.24 18.13 14.31
C ASN A 129 -9.98 18.91 13.21
N GLY A 130 -9.32 19.84 12.49
CA GLY A 130 -9.89 20.56 11.36
C GLY A 130 -10.94 21.62 11.72
N HIS A 131 -10.95 22.14 12.95
CA HIS A 131 -11.96 23.08 13.43
C HIS A 131 -11.65 24.52 12.97
N PHE A 132 -12.01 24.84 11.72
CA PHE A 132 -11.69 26.12 11.07
C PHE A 132 -12.10 27.36 11.88
N ASP A 133 -13.34 27.42 12.36
CA ASP A 133 -13.85 28.61 13.08
C ASP A 133 -13.08 28.87 14.37
N LEU A 134 -12.65 27.79 15.04
CA LEU A 134 -11.87 27.90 16.27
C LEU A 134 -10.41 28.27 15.97
N VAL A 135 -9.84 27.76 14.88
CA VAL A 135 -8.52 28.19 14.41
C VAL A 135 -8.52 29.68 14.09
N GLU A 136 -9.56 30.16 13.42
CA GLU A 136 -9.72 31.59 13.13
C GLU A 136 -9.80 32.42 14.42
N LEU A 137 -10.58 31.97 15.42
CA LEU A 137 -10.64 32.64 16.71
C LEU A 137 -9.27 32.70 17.41
N LEU A 138 -8.59 31.55 17.54
CA LEU A 138 -7.31 31.46 18.26
C LEU A 138 -6.21 32.31 17.59
N ILE A 139 -6.19 32.38 16.26
CA ILE A 139 -5.23 33.21 15.53
C ILE A 139 -5.55 34.70 15.65
N ARG A 140 -6.83 35.09 15.66
CA ARG A 140 -7.23 36.48 15.92
C ARG A 140 -6.77 36.95 17.31
N GLU A 141 -6.81 36.05 18.28
CA GLU A 141 -6.40 36.32 19.66
C GLU A 141 -4.88 36.39 19.83
N ASP A 142 -4.14 35.44 19.27
CA ASP A 142 -2.68 35.46 19.29
C ASP A 142 -2.08 34.84 18.01
N VAL A 143 -1.66 35.71 17.09
CA VAL A 143 -1.10 35.33 15.79
C VAL A 143 0.22 34.55 15.93
N GLU A 144 0.99 34.79 17.01
CA GLU A 144 2.27 34.10 17.25
C GLU A 144 2.08 32.60 17.51
N LEU A 145 0.88 32.15 17.90
CA LEU A 145 0.56 30.73 18.08
C LEU A 145 0.83 29.89 16.84
N SER A 146 0.73 30.50 15.65
CA SER A 146 1.01 29.85 14.36
C SER A 146 2.48 29.44 14.17
N THR A 147 3.39 30.00 14.97
CA THR A 147 4.85 29.84 14.81
C THR A 147 5.47 28.82 15.76
N PHE A 148 4.82 28.52 16.88
CA PHE A 148 5.37 27.60 17.88
C PHE A 148 5.29 26.17 17.38
N PRO A 149 6.41 25.42 17.36
CA PRO A 149 6.38 23.98 17.14
C PRO A 149 6.07 23.24 18.45
N ASN A 150 5.46 22.06 18.35
CA ASN A 150 5.32 21.13 19.48
C ASN A 150 6.62 20.37 19.77
N LEU A 151 6.61 19.43 20.73
CA LEU A 151 7.82 18.65 21.07
C LEU A 151 8.30 17.75 19.93
N ALA A 152 7.41 17.37 19.01
CA ALA A 152 7.76 16.61 17.80
C ALA A 152 8.31 17.52 16.68
N GLY A 153 8.40 18.83 16.92
CA GLY A 153 8.86 19.82 15.97
C GLY A 153 7.80 20.23 14.95
N GLU A 154 6.54 19.84 15.12
CA GLU A 154 5.43 20.11 14.19
C GLU A 154 4.81 21.48 14.45
N THR A 155 4.66 22.27 13.40
CA THR A 155 3.95 23.55 13.47
C THR A 155 2.47 23.41 13.09
N PRO A 156 1.61 24.37 13.48
CA PRO A 156 0.20 24.36 13.08
C PRO A 156 -0.01 24.37 11.56
N VAL A 157 0.85 25.05 10.80
CA VAL A 157 0.78 25.02 9.32
C VAL A 157 1.11 23.62 8.80
N PHE A 158 2.17 22.99 9.31
CA PHE A 158 2.54 21.62 8.95
C PHE A 158 1.38 20.65 9.24
N LEU A 159 0.80 20.71 10.44
CA LEU A 159 -0.34 19.86 10.83
C LEU A 159 -1.59 20.10 9.98
N ALA A 160 -1.86 21.34 9.56
CA ALA A 160 -3.00 21.64 8.70
C ALA A 160 -2.81 21.02 7.30
N VAL A 161 -1.60 21.13 6.74
CA VAL A 161 -1.26 20.53 5.44
C VAL A 161 -1.22 19.02 5.52
N GLU A 162 -0.61 18.47 6.57
CA GLU A 162 -0.56 17.04 6.85
C GLU A 162 -1.97 16.48 7.08
N GLY A 163 -2.87 17.19 7.76
CA GLY A 163 -4.27 16.79 7.92
C GLY A 163 -5.12 16.94 6.64
N GLY A 164 -4.60 17.58 5.59
CA GLY A 164 -5.35 17.90 4.37
C GLY A 164 -6.36 19.04 4.54
N PHE A 165 -6.27 19.80 5.64
CA PHE A 165 -7.14 20.94 5.93
C PHE A 165 -6.63 22.22 5.24
N PHE A 166 -6.62 22.24 3.90
CA PHE A 166 -6.03 23.34 3.12
C PHE A 166 -6.65 24.72 3.39
N ASN A 167 -7.93 24.77 3.77
CA ASN A 167 -8.60 26.02 4.16
C ASN A 167 -8.02 26.58 5.46
N VAL A 168 -7.76 25.71 6.43
CA VAL A 168 -7.11 26.05 7.70
C VAL A 168 -5.67 26.47 7.43
N ALA A 169 -4.93 25.71 6.62
CA ALA A 169 -3.57 26.04 6.22
C ALA A 169 -3.51 27.43 5.57
N ARG A 170 -4.37 27.72 4.59
CA ARG A 170 -4.45 29.03 3.93
C ARG A 170 -4.76 30.17 4.89
N HIS A 171 -5.64 29.95 5.86
CA HIS A 171 -5.96 30.97 6.85
C HIS A 171 -4.75 31.28 7.75
N ILE A 172 -4.05 30.23 8.24
CA ILE A 172 -2.81 30.40 9.00
C ILE A 172 -1.74 31.09 8.14
N LEU A 173 -1.60 30.68 6.87
CA LEU A 173 -0.65 31.29 5.93
C LEU A 173 -0.94 32.77 5.70
N ARG A 174 -2.20 33.20 5.61
CA ARG A 174 -2.52 34.63 5.45
C ARG A 174 -2.24 35.44 6.71
N ALA A 175 -2.46 34.86 7.88
CA ALA A 175 -2.31 35.56 9.16
C ALA A 175 -0.85 35.63 9.65
N SER A 176 -0.01 34.63 9.39
CA SER A 176 1.32 34.52 9.99
C SER A 176 2.32 35.59 9.47
N PRO A 177 2.97 36.40 10.33
CA PRO A 177 3.67 37.62 9.90
C PRO A 177 5.17 37.46 9.54
N ALA A 178 5.93 36.48 10.03
CA ALA A 178 7.35 36.32 9.64
C ALA A 178 7.99 34.99 10.10
N ALA A 179 8.91 34.49 9.27
CA ALA A 179 9.69 33.24 9.32
C ALA A 179 8.90 31.94 8.98
N PRO A 180 9.49 30.99 8.23
CA PRO A 180 8.82 29.75 7.84
C PRO A 180 8.69 28.83 9.07
N PRO A 181 7.48 28.67 9.64
CA PRO A 181 7.27 27.71 10.71
C PRO A 181 6.94 26.42 10.01
N SER A 182 7.91 25.82 9.33
CA SER A 182 7.61 24.72 8.43
C SER A 182 8.17 23.38 8.88
N ARG A 183 8.97 23.32 9.94
CA ARG A 183 9.50 22.04 10.40
C ARG A 183 8.36 21.18 10.96
N GLY A 184 8.44 19.90 10.64
CA GLY A 184 7.62 18.82 11.10
C GLY A 184 8.52 17.69 11.58
N THR A 185 7.92 16.54 11.86
CA THR A 185 8.67 15.37 12.34
C THR A 185 9.77 15.00 11.35
N HIS A 186 10.90 14.51 11.87
CA HIS A 186 12.04 14.07 11.06
C HIS A 186 12.61 15.15 10.12
N GLY A 187 12.40 16.44 10.42
CA GLY A 187 12.91 17.54 9.58
C GLY A 187 12.09 17.80 8.32
N MET A 188 10.97 17.09 8.11
CA MET A 188 10.08 17.37 6.98
C MET A 188 9.54 18.79 7.05
N THR A 189 9.30 19.39 5.89
CA THR A 189 8.64 20.70 5.82
C THR A 189 7.16 20.60 5.45
N ALA A 190 6.37 21.65 5.71
CA ALA A 190 4.98 21.70 5.24
C ALA A 190 4.87 21.50 3.71
N LEU A 191 5.88 21.90 2.94
CA LEU A 191 5.94 21.66 1.49
C LEU A 191 6.15 20.17 1.14
N HIS A 192 6.99 19.47 1.90
CA HIS A 192 7.12 18.00 1.78
C HIS A 192 5.77 17.32 2.03
N ALA A 193 5.09 17.69 3.13
CA ALA A 193 3.77 17.16 3.47
C ALA A 193 2.72 17.49 2.38
N ALA A 194 2.75 18.69 1.81
CA ALA A 194 1.86 19.09 0.71
C ALA A 194 2.02 18.16 -0.50
N LEU A 195 3.26 17.89 -0.93
CA LEU A 195 3.52 17.02 -2.08
C LEU A 195 3.02 15.59 -1.87
N ILE A 196 3.21 15.05 -0.67
CA ILE A 196 2.70 13.73 -0.30
C ILE A 196 1.16 13.70 -0.35
N ARG A 197 0.50 14.71 0.24
CA ARG A 197 -0.97 14.76 0.31
C ARG A 197 -1.63 15.04 -1.02
N THR A 198 -1.06 15.93 -1.84
CA THR A 198 -1.54 16.19 -3.20
C THR A 198 -1.43 14.96 -4.10
N HIS A 199 -0.42 14.10 -3.90
CA HIS A 199 -0.33 12.84 -4.62
C HIS A 199 -1.40 11.82 -4.18
N HIS A 200 -1.57 11.59 -2.87
CA HIS A 200 -2.60 10.68 -2.39
C HIS A 200 -4.02 11.14 -2.75
N GLY A 201 -4.28 12.44 -2.85
CA GLY A 201 -5.55 12.96 -3.37
C GLY A 201 -5.80 12.63 -4.86
N ARG A 202 -4.76 12.27 -5.63
CA ARG A 202 -4.85 11.85 -7.04
C ARG A 202 -5.03 10.35 -7.21
N GLU A 203 -4.52 9.54 -6.28
CA GLU A 203 -4.62 8.07 -6.32
C GLU A 203 -5.67 7.46 -5.36
N SER A 204 -6.12 8.20 -4.35
CA SER A 204 -7.11 7.73 -3.37
C SER A 204 -8.55 7.90 -3.87
N GLU A 205 -8.95 6.99 -4.75
CA GLU A 205 -10.33 6.49 -4.84
C GLU A 205 -10.52 5.21 -4.00
N TYR A 206 -9.58 4.85 -3.13
CA TYR A 206 -9.63 3.63 -2.29
C TYR A 206 -8.95 3.82 -0.92
N TYR A 207 -9.66 4.38 0.06
CA TYR A 207 -9.48 4.01 1.48
C TYR A 207 -10.79 4.19 2.25
N VAL A 208 -11.11 3.18 3.06
CA VAL A 208 -12.34 3.03 3.85
C VAL A 208 -12.32 4.01 5.02
N PRO A 209 -13.29 4.92 5.15
CA PRO A 209 -13.39 5.75 6.35
C PRO A 209 -13.95 4.93 7.50
N ASP A 210 -13.33 5.14 8.66
CA ASP A 210 -13.79 4.73 9.97
C ASP A 210 -15.30 5.01 10.18
N LEU A 211 -16.01 4.00 10.69
CA LEU A 211 -17.48 3.86 10.76
C LEU A 211 -18.16 4.73 11.83
N SER A 212 -17.70 5.98 12.00
CA SER A 212 -18.38 6.94 12.88
C SER A 212 -19.60 7.58 12.19
N LEU A 213 -20.68 7.80 12.94
CA LEU A 213 -21.93 8.42 12.46
C LEU A 213 -21.73 9.80 11.81
N GLU A 214 -20.69 10.53 12.23
CA GLU A 214 -20.36 11.84 11.68
C GLU A 214 -19.73 11.74 10.28
N ASN A 215 -18.99 10.66 10.00
CA ASN A 215 -18.48 10.37 8.67
C ASN A 215 -19.59 9.96 7.71
N ILE A 216 -20.61 9.23 8.17
CA ILE A 216 -21.79 8.90 7.35
C ILE A 216 -22.56 10.17 6.97
N ARG A 217 -22.68 11.12 7.91
CA ARG A 217 -23.30 12.43 7.65
C ARG A 217 -22.50 13.26 6.65
N ARG A 218 -21.16 13.21 6.70
CA ARG A 218 -20.26 13.81 5.73
C ARG A 218 -20.36 13.15 4.35
N ILE A 219 -20.39 11.81 4.28
CA ILE A 219 -20.54 11.06 3.02
C ILE A 219 -21.89 11.34 2.35
N ILE A 220 -22.96 11.51 3.14
CA ILE A 220 -24.28 11.87 2.61
C ILE A 220 -24.27 13.32 2.10
N ARG A 221 -23.60 14.25 2.80
CA ARG A 221 -23.40 15.64 2.37
C ARG A 221 -22.56 15.72 1.08
N ASP A 222 -21.48 14.95 1.02
CA ASP A 222 -20.56 14.87 -0.12
C ASP A 222 -21.19 14.12 -1.31
N SER A 223 -22.08 13.15 -1.06
CA SER A 223 -22.88 12.50 -2.10
C SER A 223 -23.94 13.43 -2.68
N LEU A 224 -24.60 14.24 -1.83
CA LEU A 224 -25.53 15.28 -2.28
C LEU A 224 -24.82 16.42 -3.03
N LEU A 225 -23.59 16.76 -2.63
CA LEU A 225 -22.74 17.75 -3.32
C LEU A 225 -22.08 17.18 -4.59
N ASN A 226 -21.79 15.88 -4.66
CA ASN A 226 -21.25 15.22 -5.85
C ASN A 226 -22.25 15.15 -7.01
N VAL A 227 -23.55 15.13 -6.72
CA VAL A 227 -24.61 15.27 -7.74
C VAL A 227 -24.72 16.72 -8.24
N LEU A 228 -24.30 17.71 -7.45
CA LEU A 228 -24.36 19.14 -7.78
C LEU A 228 -23.02 19.76 -8.23
N GLY A 229 -21.91 19.03 -8.16
CA GLY A 229 -20.55 19.58 -8.28
C GLY A 229 -19.67 18.99 -9.40
N ARG A 230 -20.24 18.49 -10.50
CA ARG A 230 -19.47 18.14 -11.70
C ARG A 230 -18.96 19.41 -12.39
N PHE A 231 -17.88 20.03 -11.89
CA PHE A 231 -16.84 20.79 -12.62
C PHE A 231 -15.83 21.41 -11.61
N GLY A 232 -14.57 20.98 -11.62
CA GLY A 232 -13.39 21.85 -11.41
C GLY A 232 -12.81 22.14 -10.01
N GLY A 233 -13.50 21.96 -8.88
CA GLY A 233 -13.07 22.61 -7.61
C GLY A 233 -11.94 21.96 -6.79
N PHE A 234 -11.83 20.62 -6.78
CA PHE A 234 -10.94 19.94 -5.81
C PHE A 234 -9.48 19.77 -6.31
N ARG A 235 -9.29 19.74 -7.64
CA ARG A 235 -7.98 19.55 -8.27
C ARG A 235 -7.11 20.81 -8.28
N THR A 236 -7.73 21.98 -8.30
CA THR A 236 -7.03 23.28 -8.31
C THR A 236 -6.48 23.59 -6.92
N GLN A 237 -7.30 23.42 -5.87
CA GLN A 237 -6.93 23.77 -4.48
C GLN A 237 -5.65 23.08 -3.96
N GLN A 238 -5.33 21.88 -4.46
CA GLN A 238 -4.16 21.10 -4.05
C GLN A 238 -2.85 21.65 -4.64
N ILE A 239 -2.83 22.07 -5.90
CA ILE A 239 -1.66 22.75 -6.47
C ILE A 239 -1.56 24.17 -5.92
N ASP A 240 -2.71 24.80 -5.66
CA ASP A 240 -2.76 26.16 -5.12
C ASP A 240 -2.04 26.24 -3.77
N ILE A 241 -2.15 25.24 -2.88
CA ILE A 241 -1.40 25.29 -1.60
C ILE A 241 0.12 25.20 -1.78
N ILE A 242 0.62 24.42 -2.75
CA ILE A 242 2.06 24.34 -3.05
C ILE A 242 2.55 25.71 -3.53
N LYS A 243 1.78 26.35 -4.42
CA LYS A 243 2.07 27.70 -4.92
C LYS A 243 2.01 28.74 -3.82
N GLU A 244 0.93 28.77 -3.04
CA GLU A 244 0.74 29.71 -1.92
C GLU A 244 1.87 29.59 -0.87
N LEU A 245 2.33 28.36 -0.56
CA LEU A 245 3.46 28.14 0.35
C LEU A 245 4.77 28.72 -0.21
N LEU A 246 5.02 28.55 -1.50
CA LEU A 246 6.25 28.99 -2.16
C LEU A 246 6.27 30.48 -2.48
N GLU A 247 5.11 31.09 -2.76
CA GLU A 247 4.97 32.54 -2.86
C GLU A 247 5.34 33.23 -1.55
N LYS A 248 4.98 32.60 -0.41
CA LYS A 248 5.28 33.15 0.91
C LYS A 248 6.69 32.81 1.40
N TRP A 249 7.18 31.61 1.12
CA TRP A 249 8.47 31.10 1.59
C TRP A 249 9.23 30.34 0.48
N PRO A 250 9.85 31.06 -0.48
CA PRO A 250 10.54 30.44 -1.60
C PRO A 250 11.74 29.58 -1.19
N GLU A 251 12.41 29.91 -0.07
CA GLU A 251 13.57 29.17 0.43
C GLU A 251 13.26 27.70 0.79
N MET A 252 11.99 27.36 1.02
CA MET A 252 11.57 25.99 1.37
C MET A 252 11.83 24.96 0.27
N VAL A 253 12.08 25.38 -0.97
CA VAL A 253 12.41 24.46 -2.09
C VAL A 253 13.73 23.71 -1.89
N LYS A 254 14.66 24.27 -1.10
CA LYS A 254 15.98 23.69 -0.82
C LYS A 254 16.07 22.96 0.51
N GLU A 255 15.11 23.20 1.39
CA GLU A 255 15.06 22.53 2.69
C GLU A 255 14.99 21.02 2.49
N VAL A 256 15.69 20.30 3.35
CA VAL A 256 15.76 18.85 3.29
C VAL A 256 15.22 18.22 4.55
N ASP A 257 14.62 17.05 4.41
CA ASP A 257 14.24 16.23 5.55
C ASP A 257 15.43 15.48 6.17
N GLY A 258 15.15 14.62 7.16
CA GLY A 258 16.16 13.80 7.83
C GLY A 258 16.88 12.79 6.93
N GLN A 259 16.34 12.46 5.75
CA GLN A 259 16.96 11.61 4.72
C GLN A 259 17.64 12.44 3.61
N LYS A 260 17.76 13.75 3.80
CA LYS A 260 18.22 14.72 2.79
C LYS A 260 17.33 14.80 1.54
N TRP A 261 16.08 14.40 1.63
CA TRP A 261 15.13 14.57 0.53
C TRP A 261 14.66 16.01 0.48
N THR A 262 14.67 16.58 -0.72
CA THR A 262 14.07 17.88 -1.02
C THR A 262 12.63 17.71 -1.50
N PRO A 263 11.82 18.78 -1.57
CA PRO A 263 10.50 18.73 -2.18
C PRO A 263 10.52 18.15 -3.61
N LEU A 264 11.54 18.48 -4.42
CA LEU A 264 11.64 17.94 -5.78
C LEU A 264 11.86 16.42 -5.78
N HIS A 265 12.58 15.86 -4.80
CA HIS A 265 12.74 14.41 -4.66
C HIS A 265 11.39 13.71 -4.47
N TYR A 266 10.52 14.26 -3.61
CA TYR A 266 9.16 13.76 -3.42
C TYR A 266 8.31 13.92 -4.68
N ALA A 267 8.30 15.11 -5.30
CA ALA A 267 7.54 15.34 -6.53
C ALA A 267 7.92 14.36 -7.65
N ALA A 268 9.20 14.05 -7.77
CA ALA A 268 9.73 13.10 -8.74
C ALA A 268 9.43 11.64 -8.41
N HIS A 269 9.57 11.24 -7.14
CA HIS A 269 9.26 9.88 -6.69
C HIS A 269 7.76 9.57 -6.79
N LEU A 270 6.91 10.56 -6.57
CA LEU A 270 5.45 10.47 -6.65
C LEU A 270 4.92 10.75 -8.07
N GLY A 271 5.76 11.18 -9.02
CA GLY A 271 5.34 11.45 -10.39
C GLY A 271 4.43 12.68 -10.56
N HIS A 272 4.49 13.64 -9.62
CA HIS A 272 3.69 14.86 -9.67
C HIS A 272 4.29 15.88 -10.66
N LEU A 273 3.89 15.78 -11.94
CA LEU A 273 4.42 16.59 -13.04
C LEU A 273 4.28 18.10 -12.80
N GLU A 274 3.09 18.58 -12.44
CA GLU A 274 2.82 20.02 -12.32
C GLU A 274 3.58 20.66 -11.16
N ALA A 275 3.75 19.94 -10.04
CA ALA A 275 4.58 20.37 -8.94
C ALA A 275 6.06 20.35 -9.30
N THR A 276 6.50 19.34 -10.08
CA THR A 276 7.88 19.29 -10.61
C THR A 276 8.18 20.51 -11.48
N GLN A 277 7.29 20.84 -12.43
CA GLN A 277 7.40 22.02 -13.28
C GLN A 277 7.52 23.29 -12.44
N TYR A 278 6.59 23.49 -11.50
CA TYR A 278 6.58 24.70 -10.68
C TYR A 278 7.82 24.82 -9.77
N LEU A 279 8.27 23.71 -9.16
CA LEU A 279 9.49 23.71 -8.33
C LEU A 279 10.74 24.08 -9.15
N LEU A 280 10.85 23.59 -10.39
CA LEU A 280 11.95 23.92 -11.31
C LEU A 280 11.87 25.35 -11.84
N GLU A 281 10.65 25.91 -11.98
CA GLU A 281 10.46 27.33 -12.31
C GLU A 281 10.96 28.25 -11.19
N VAL A 282 10.72 27.87 -9.92
CA VAL A 282 11.20 28.62 -8.75
C VAL A 282 12.72 28.55 -8.64
N ASP A 283 13.30 27.35 -8.64
CA ASP A 283 14.75 27.19 -8.61
C ASP A 283 15.21 25.91 -9.32
N ARG A 284 15.94 26.07 -10.43
CA ARG A 284 16.49 24.95 -11.20
C ARG A 284 17.63 24.21 -10.50
N SER A 285 18.36 24.86 -9.59
CA SER A 285 19.52 24.26 -8.92
C SER A 285 19.14 23.05 -8.04
N ILE A 286 17.88 22.98 -7.60
CA ILE A 286 17.39 21.89 -6.77
C ILE A 286 17.39 20.53 -7.49
N ALA A 287 17.43 20.53 -8.83
CA ALA A 287 17.50 19.30 -9.64
C ALA A 287 18.82 18.53 -9.45
N TYR A 288 19.88 19.23 -9.04
CA TYR A 288 21.22 18.68 -8.83
C TYR A 288 21.48 18.25 -7.38
N LEU A 289 20.57 18.54 -6.46
CA LEU A 289 20.68 18.09 -5.08
C LEU A 289 20.50 16.57 -5.02
N GLN A 290 21.28 15.92 -4.16
CA GLN A 290 21.27 14.48 -3.95
C GLN A 290 20.92 14.16 -2.50
N ASN A 291 20.12 13.12 -2.30
CA ASN A 291 19.74 12.64 -0.99
C ASN A 291 20.86 11.81 -0.31
N MET A 292 20.60 11.19 0.84
CA MET A 292 21.59 10.39 1.55
C MET A 292 22.13 9.19 0.75
N GLU A 293 21.38 8.64 -0.20
CA GLU A 293 21.84 7.58 -1.11
C GLU A 293 22.57 8.11 -2.36
N GLY A 294 22.76 9.43 -2.48
CA GLY A 294 23.31 10.06 -3.68
C GLY A 294 22.30 10.17 -4.82
N MET A 295 21.03 9.85 -4.61
CA MET A 295 20.02 9.91 -5.66
C MET A 295 19.52 11.34 -5.85
N SER A 296 19.46 11.78 -7.10
CA SER A 296 18.77 13.02 -7.50
C SER A 296 17.29 12.78 -7.81
N ALA A 297 16.52 13.85 -8.03
CA ALA A 297 15.13 13.74 -8.48
C ALA A 297 14.96 12.89 -9.76
N PHE A 298 15.91 12.98 -10.70
CA PHE A 298 15.90 12.18 -11.93
C PHE A 298 16.03 10.67 -11.65
N HIS A 299 16.91 10.30 -10.71
CA HIS A 299 17.07 8.92 -10.23
C HIS A 299 15.77 8.38 -9.63
N LEU A 300 15.12 9.16 -8.77
CA LEU A 300 13.87 8.76 -8.11
C LEU A 300 12.71 8.62 -9.11
N ALA A 301 12.59 9.53 -10.08
CA ALA A 301 11.58 9.42 -11.13
C ALA A 301 11.77 8.15 -11.97
N ALA A 302 13.02 7.79 -12.31
CA ALA A 302 13.33 6.56 -13.04
C ALA A 302 13.10 5.29 -12.20
N LYS A 303 13.49 5.34 -10.92
CA LYS A 303 13.26 4.27 -9.92
C LYS A 303 11.77 3.98 -9.75
N ALA A 304 10.93 5.00 -9.73
CA ALA A 304 9.47 4.88 -9.62
C ALA A 304 8.78 4.59 -10.97
N GLY A 305 9.36 5.02 -12.09
CA GLY A 305 8.87 4.79 -13.45
C GLY A 305 8.07 5.95 -14.05
N HIS A 306 8.22 7.16 -13.51
CA HIS A 306 7.46 8.35 -13.91
C HIS A 306 8.10 9.08 -15.10
N ILE A 307 7.89 8.54 -16.30
CA ILE A 307 8.51 9.03 -17.54
C ILE A 307 8.23 10.51 -17.85
N LYS A 308 7.04 11.03 -17.51
CA LYS A 308 6.69 12.44 -17.76
C LYS A 308 7.54 13.38 -16.93
N VAL A 309 7.80 13.02 -15.67
CA VAL A 309 8.67 13.80 -14.79
C VAL A 309 10.13 13.67 -15.23
N MET A 310 10.57 12.47 -15.65
CA MET A 310 11.90 12.30 -16.25
C MET A 310 12.10 13.22 -17.47
N ASP A 311 11.08 13.32 -18.34
CA ASP A 311 11.13 14.16 -19.53
C ASP A 311 11.25 15.65 -19.18
N GLU A 312 10.40 16.11 -18.28
CA GLU A 312 10.39 17.49 -17.79
C GLU A 312 11.73 17.89 -17.17
N LEU A 313 12.31 17.00 -16.36
CA LEU A 313 13.60 17.21 -15.71
C LEU A 313 14.74 17.34 -16.73
N ILE A 314 14.78 16.50 -17.77
CA ILE A 314 15.80 16.57 -18.83
C ILE A 314 15.63 17.84 -19.68
N ASP A 315 14.40 18.26 -19.94
CA ASP A 315 14.12 19.45 -20.74
C ASP A 315 14.58 20.73 -20.02
N HIS A 316 14.42 20.78 -18.69
CA HIS A 316 14.89 21.89 -17.86
C HIS A 316 16.38 21.84 -17.55
N CYS A 317 16.92 20.64 -17.25
CA CYS A 317 18.28 20.44 -16.79
C CYS A 317 18.89 19.19 -17.46
N PRO A 318 19.45 19.28 -18.67
CA PRO A 318 19.92 18.11 -19.43
C PRO A 318 21.01 17.30 -18.73
N ASP A 319 21.91 17.95 -17.99
CA ASP A 319 23.11 17.35 -17.40
C ASP A 319 22.80 16.43 -16.20
N ILE A 320 21.57 16.48 -15.65
CA ILE A 320 21.17 15.66 -14.49
C ILE A 320 21.19 14.16 -14.78
N CYS A 321 21.15 13.78 -16.06
CA CYS A 321 21.15 12.38 -16.47
C CYS A 321 22.52 11.71 -16.26
N GLU A 322 23.59 12.50 -16.19
CA GLU A 322 24.97 12.03 -15.95
C GLU A 322 25.29 11.88 -14.47
N LEU A 323 24.43 12.39 -13.57
CA LEU A 323 24.60 12.21 -12.13
C LEU A 323 24.55 10.72 -11.77
N LEU A 324 25.31 10.36 -10.74
CA LEU A 324 25.41 9.00 -10.23
C LEU A 324 25.03 8.98 -8.75
N ASP A 325 24.40 7.88 -8.32
CA ASP A 325 24.19 7.63 -6.90
C ASP A 325 25.46 7.15 -6.18
N ASN A 326 25.39 6.91 -4.88
CA ASN A 326 26.55 6.47 -4.09
C ASN A 326 27.13 5.10 -4.52
N LYS A 327 26.38 4.32 -5.31
CA LYS A 327 26.81 3.04 -5.89
C LYS A 327 27.32 3.19 -7.34
N GLY A 328 27.46 4.43 -7.82
CA GLY A 328 27.88 4.72 -9.18
C GLY A 328 26.80 4.42 -10.22
N ARG A 329 25.55 4.30 -9.81
CA ARG A 329 24.44 3.90 -10.70
C ARG A 329 23.79 5.12 -11.31
N THR A 330 23.53 5.02 -12.61
CA THR A 330 22.67 5.97 -13.34
C THR A 330 21.19 5.69 -13.10
N ALA A 331 20.32 6.63 -13.48
CA ALA A 331 18.86 6.45 -13.45
C ALA A 331 18.38 5.20 -14.20
N LEU A 332 19.06 4.78 -15.28
CA LEU A 332 18.73 3.56 -16.03
C LEU A 332 18.96 2.30 -15.19
N HIS A 333 20.05 2.22 -14.43
CA HIS A 333 20.31 1.10 -13.51
C HIS A 333 19.17 0.97 -12.49
N LEU A 334 18.72 2.08 -11.92
CA LEU A 334 17.62 2.10 -10.95
C LEU A 334 16.29 1.67 -11.59
N ALA A 335 15.98 2.16 -12.80
CA ALA A 335 14.78 1.73 -13.53
C ALA A 335 14.79 0.23 -13.83
N VAL A 336 15.94 -0.34 -14.19
CA VAL A 336 16.11 -1.79 -14.42
C VAL A 336 15.94 -2.58 -13.14
N ALA A 337 16.64 -2.17 -12.07
CA ALA A 337 16.60 -2.84 -10.77
C ALA A 337 15.19 -2.87 -10.17
N ASN A 338 14.39 -1.82 -10.40
CA ASN A 338 13.03 -1.70 -9.88
C ASN A 338 11.96 -2.16 -10.89
N GLY A 339 12.35 -2.84 -11.98
CA GLY A 339 11.39 -3.42 -12.93
C GLY A 339 10.57 -2.41 -13.74
N LYS A 340 11.01 -1.15 -13.83
CA LYS A 340 10.25 -0.06 -14.48
C LYS A 340 10.46 -0.04 -15.99
N ALA A 341 9.89 -1.03 -16.68
CA ALA A 341 10.06 -1.22 -18.13
C ALA A 341 9.70 0.01 -19.00
N LYS A 342 8.74 0.83 -18.57
CA LYS A 342 8.38 2.08 -19.28
C LYS A 342 9.52 3.11 -19.23
N ALA A 343 10.16 3.30 -18.08
CA ALA A 343 11.30 4.20 -17.93
C ALA A 343 12.54 3.70 -18.69
N VAL A 344 12.75 2.38 -18.74
CA VAL A 344 13.80 1.77 -19.58
C VAL A 344 13.56 2.10 -21.05
N LYS A 345 12.35 1.86 -21.58
CA LYS A 345 12.03 2.17 -22.98
C LYS A 345 12.20 3.66 -23.30
N PHE A 346 11.68 4.52 -22.43
CA PHE A 346 11.85 5.97 -22.56
C PHE A 346 13.33 6.38 -22.65
N THR A 347 14.18 5.78 -21.81
CA THR A 347 15.63 6.05 -21.82
C THR A 347 16.28 5.63 -23.14
N LEU A 348 15.90 4.46 -23.67
CA LEU A 348 16.43 3.95 -24.94
C LEU A 348 15.97 4.79 -26.16
N GLU A 349 14.75 5.33 -26.13
CA GLU A 349 14.20 6.15 -27.23
C GLU A 349 14.84 7.55 -27.29
N ARG A 350 15.34 8.07 -26.16
CA ARG A 350 15.93 9.41 -26.06
C ARG A 350 17.42 9.38 -26.44
N LYS A 351 17.77 9.93 -27.61
CA LYS A 351 19.17 10.06 -28.10
C LYS A 351 20.14 10.70 -27.10
N LYS A 352 19.68 11.67 -26.30
CA LYS A 352 20.51 12.32 -25.28
C LYS A 352 21.03 11.35 -24.20
N LEU A 353 20.33 10.23 -23.96
CA LEU A 353 20.66 9.25 -22.92
C LEU A 353 21.44 8.05 -23.48
N GLU A 354 21.79 8.08 -24.77
CA GLU A 354 22.44 6.97 -25.46
C GLU A 354 23.80 6.61 -24.87
N GLY A 355 24.57 7.61 -24.42
CA GLY A 355 25.87 7.40 -23.77
C GLY A 355 25.80 6.63 -22.45
N LEU A 356 24.62 6.56 -21.82
CA LEU A 356 24.43 5.94 -20.49
C LEU A 356 24.02 4.47 -20.56
N ILE A 357 23.70 3.96 -21.76
CA ILE A 357 23.14 2.61 -21.96
C ILE A 357 24.09 1.51 -21.47
N ASN A 358 25.40 1.72 -21.64
CA ASN A 358 26.46 0.77 -21.26
C ASN A 358 27.31 1.25 -20.08
N PHE A 359 26.87 2.30 -19.38
CA PHE A 359 27.64 2.85 -18.26
C PHE A 359 27.76 1.80 -17.15
N PRO A 360 28.96 1.50 -16.63
CA PRO A 360 29.12 0.55 -15.53
C PRO A 360 28.93 1.23 -14.17
N ASP A 361 28.31 0.53 -13.22
CA ASP A 361 28.28 0.95 -11.81
C ASP A 361 29.61 0.67 -11.07
N HIS A 362 29.67 0.93 -9.76
CA HIS A 362 30.87 0.67 -8.96
C HIS A 362 31.30 -0.81 -8.95
N ASN A 363 30.41 -1.76 -9.27
CA ASN A 363 30.73 -3.19 -9.36
C ASN A 363 31.05 -3.61 -10.80
N GLY A 364 31.07 -2.66 -11.75
CA GLY A 364 31.26 -2.93 -13.17
C GLY A 364 30.00 -3.49 -13.84
N ASN A 365 28.87 -3.53 -13.16
CA ASN A 365 27.62 -4.02 -13.73
C ASN A 365 27.04 -2.93 -14.64
N THR A 366 26.75 -3.29 -15.88
CA THR A 366 25.94 -2.46 -16.78
C THR A 366 24.44 -2.68 -16.51
N PRO A 367 23.54 -1.85 -17.06
CA PRO A 367 22.10 -2.10 -16.94
C PRO A 367 21.67 -3.49 -17.45
N LEU A 368 22.39 -4.07 -18.41
CA LEU A 368 22.15 -5.44 -18.87
C LEU A 368 22.50 -6.50 -17.80
N HIS A 369 23.60 -6.30 -17.05
CA HIS A 369 23.97 -7.17 -15.93
C HIS A 369 22.92 -7.14 -14.83
N LEU A 370 22.42 -5.95 -14.48
CA LEU A 370 21.33 -5.82 -13.49
C LEU A 370 20.04 -6.47 -14.00
N ALA A 371 19.69 -6.31 -15.28
CA ALA A 371 18.50 -6.95 -15.85
C ALA A 371 18.57 -8.49 -15.77
N ALA A 372 19.78 -9.04 -15.96
CA ALA A 372 20.08 -10.45 -15.77
C ALA A 372 20.00 -10.90 -14.30
N LEU A 373 20.55 -10.10 -13.38
CA LEU A 373 20.56 -10.38 -11.94
C LEU A 373 19.14 -10.38 -11.33
N TYR A 374 18.32 -9.40 -11.68
CA TYR A 374 16.94 -9.30 -11.16
C TYR A 374 15.93 -10.14 -11.92
N GLY A 375 16.32 -10.81 -13.02
CA GLY A 375 15.47 -11.74 -13.76
C GLY A 375 14.26 -11.10 -14.46
N ASN A 376 14.26 -9.78 -14.65
CA ASN A 376 13.20 -9.03 -15.31
C ASN A 376 13.21 -9.27 -16.83
N CYS A 377 12.66 -10.41 -17.26
CA CYS A 377 12.72 -10.90 -18.64
C CYS A 377 12.31 -9.86 -19.70
N ASN A 378 11.27 -9.05 -19.44
CA ASN A 378 10.83 -8.04 -20.40
C ASN A 378 11.89 -6.94 -20.63
N ILE A 379 12.50 -6.47 -19.54
CA ILE A 379 13.56 -5.44 -19.58
C ILE A 379 14.82 -6.03 -20.18
N LEU A 380 15.20 -7.23 -19.75
CA LEU A 380 16.35 -7.96 -20.27
C LEU A 380 16.26 -8.15 -21.79
N MET A 381 15.10 -8.59 -22.29
CA MET A 381 14.89 -8.72 -23.73
C MET A 381 14.90 -7.38 -24.45
N THR A 382 14.30 -6.33 -23.87
CA THR A 382 14.29 -4.98 -24.45
C THR A 382 15.72 -4.47 -24.64
N LEU A 383 16.58 -4.60 -23.62
CA LEU A 383 17.99 -4.22 -23.69
C LEU A 383 18.80 -5.12 -24.64
N THR A 384 18.54 -6.42 -24.64
CA THR A 384 19.25 -7.37 -25.51
C THR A 384 19.03 -7.06 -27.00
N TYR A 385 17.81 -6.68 -27.39
CA TYR A 385 17.48 -6.36 -28.78
C TYR A 385 17.95 -4.97 -29.22
N ASP A 386 18.28 -4.07 -28.30
CA ASP A 386 18.87 -2.79 -28.65
C ASP A 386 20.31 -3.01 -29.15
N GLN A 387 20.60 -2.57 -30.37
CA GLN A 387 21.90 -2.79 -31.01
C GLN A 387 23.04 -2.08 -30.27
N ARG A 388 22.74 -0.97 -29.57
CA ARG A 388 23.73 -0.14 -28.88
C ARG A 388 24.18 -0.73 -27.56
N VAL A 389 23.40 -1.63 -26.97
CA VAL A 389 23.79 -2.32 -25.74
C VAL A 389 24.97 -3.25 -26.04
N ASP A 390 26.06 -3.13 -25.31
CA ASP A 390 27.19 -4.04 -25.41
C ASP A 390 26.95 -5.28 -24.54
N LYS A 391 26.79 -6.42 -25.22
CA LYS A 391 26.52 -7.73 -24.59
C LYS A 391 27.79 -8.45 -24.15
N LYS A 392 28.97 -7.89 -24.41
CA LYS A 392 30.28 -8.53 -24.18
C LYS A 392 31.02 -7.96 -22.97
N VAL A 393 30.53 -6.86 -22.39
CA VAL A 393 31.09 -6.27 -21.18
C VAL A 393 31.09 -7.28 -20.05
N VAL A 394 32.16 -7.27 -19.27
CA VAL A 394 32.31 -8.06 -18.04
C VAL A 394 32.28 -7.11 -16.84
N ASN A 395 31.64 -7.54 -15.77
CA ASN A 395 31.70 -6.83 -14.49
C ASN A 395 33.04 -7.10 -13.77
N LYS A 396 33.22 -6.54 -12.56
CA LYS A 396 34.44 -6.76 -11.76
C LYS A 396 34.67 -8.21 -11.33
N GLU A 397 33.62 -9.04 -11.36
CA GLU A 397 33.70 -10.49 -11.10
C GLU A 397 34.06 -11.29 -12.37
N TYR A 398 34.30 -10.61 -13.49
CA TYR A 398 34.56 -11.19 -14.80
C TYR A 398 33.38 -11.99 -15.37
N LEU A 399 32.16 -11.66 -14.94
CA LEU A 399 30.92 -12.24 -15.44
C LEU A 399 30.31 -11.32 -16.50
N LYS A 400 29.86 -11.89 -17.61
CA LYS A 400 28.97 -11.21 -18.57
C LYS A 400 27.52 -11.36 -18.12
N ALA A 401 26.64 -10.52 -18.64
CA ALA A 401 25.21 -10.63 -18.37
C ALA A 401 24.61 -12.02 -18.66
N ILE A 402 25.11 -12.74 -19.68
CA ILE A 402 24.66 -14.11 -19.98
C ILE A 402 25.09 -15.11 -18.89
N ASP A 403 26.25 -14.91 -18.28
CA ASP A 403 26.73 -15.74 -17.18
C ASP A 403 25.91 -15.46 -15.92
N VAL A 404 25.56 -14.20 -15.67
CA VAL A 404 24.69 -13.82 -14.55
C VAL A 404 23.31 -14.50 -14.65
N ILE A 405 22.73 -14.61 -15.86
CA ILE A 405 21.45 -15.33 -16.08
C ILE A 405 21.57 -16.81 -15.70
N GLN A 406 22.66 -17.45 -16.09
CA GLN A 406 22.88 -18.86 -15.81
C GLN A 406 22.97 -19.11 -14.30
N SER A 407 23.64 -18.21 -13.56
CA SER A 407 23.73 -18.25 -12.09
C SER A 407 22.40 -17.92 -11.38
N ASN A 408 21.45 -17.26 -12.06
CA ASN A 408 20.25 -16.76 -11.42
C ASN A 408 19.23 -17.89 -11.12
N THR A 409 19.06 -18.23 -9.85
CA THR A 409 18.13 -19.26 -9.39
C THR A 409 16.65 -18.88 -9.53
N GLY A 410 16.34 -17.59 -9.69
CA GLY A 410 14.99 -17.06 -9.86
C GLY A 410 14.40 -17.19 -11.28
N ILE A 411 15.23 -17.49 -12.28
CA ILE A 411 14.80 -17.71 -13.66
C ILE A 411 14.70 -19.22 -13.90
N GLY A 412 13.52 -19.76 -14.22
CA GLY A 412 13.37 -21.20 -14.50
C GLY A 412 14.25 -21.67 -15.68
N GLU A 413 14.79 -22.89 -15.60
CA GLU A 413 15.77 -23.46 -16.54
C GLU A 413 15.34 -23.40 -18.03
N LEU A 414 14.07 -23.70 -18.32
CA LEU A 414 13.51 -23.59 -19.68
C LEU A 414 13.50 -22.15 -20.22
N ARG A 415 13.40 -21.16 -19.33
CA ARG A 415 13.47 -19.75 -19.71
C ARG A 415 14.91 -19.27 -19.85
N LYS A 416 15.82 -19.73 -18.99
CA LYS A 416 17.27 -19.44 -19.11
C LYS A 416 17.76 -19.84 -20.49
N THR A 417 17.55 -21.09 -20.88
CA THR A 417 17.95 -21.63 -22.19
C THR A 417 17.40 -20.79 -23.35
N ARG A 418 16.10 -20.43 -23.32
CA ARG A 418 15.48 -19.58 -24.35
C ARG A 418 16.04 -18.16 -24.38
N ILE A 419 16.29 -17.55 -23.22
CA ILE A 419 16.82 -16.18 -23.11
C ILE A 419 18.28 -16.16 -23.56
N MET A 420 19.09 -17.11 -23.10
CA MET A 420 20.49 -17.26 -23.46
C MET A 420 20.64 -17.50 -24.97
N GLN A 421 19.83 -18.38 -25.56
CA GLN A 421 19.82 -18.58 -27.02
C GLN A 421 19.51 -17.28 -27.77
N LYS A 422 18.57 -16.47 -27.28
CA LYS A 422 18.25 -15.17 -27.89
C LYS A 422 19.35 -14.13 -27.69
N MET A 423 20.03 -14.15 -26.54
CA MET A 423 21.19 -13.28 -26.29
C MET A 423 22.39 -13.66 -27.16
N GLU A 424 22.61 -14.96 -27.38
CA GLU A 424 23.62 -15.48 -28.29
C GLU A 424 23.34 -15.07 -29.74
N GLN A 425 22.08 -15.18 -30.18
CA GLN A 425 21.64 -14.66 -31.47
C GLN A 425 21.84 -13.14 -31.59
N ALA A 426 21.67 -12.40 -30.50
CA ALA A 426 21.92 -10.96 -30.43
C ALA A 426 23.40 -10.58 -30.24
N GLY A 427 24.32 -11.56 -30.26
CA GLY A 427 25.77 -11.35 -30.23
C GLY A 427 26.44 -11.44 -28.86
N GLY A 428 25.71 -11.80 -27.80
CA GLY A 428 26.25 -12.06 -26.46
C GLY A 428 26.76 -13.49 -26.35
N ARG A 429 28.09 -13.70 -26.35
CA ARG A 429 28.70 -15.03 -26.13
C ARG A 429 29.08 -15.21 -24.67
N GLN A 430 28.90 -16.42 -24.15
CA GLN A 430 29.33 -16.82 -22.81
C GLN A 430 30.82 -16.55 -22.56
N SER A 431 31.20 -16.41 -21.30
CA SER A 431 32.61 -16.23 -20.94
C SER A 431 33.36 -17.56 -21.02
N LEU A 432 34.51 -17.57 -21.71
CA LEU A 432 35.39 -18.74 -21.83
C LEU A 432 35.76 -19.32 -20.45
N ARG A 433 35.91 -18.45 -19.44
CA ARG A 433 36.18 -18.85 -18.05
C ARG A 433 35.15 -19.85 -17.54
N ARG A 434 33.85 -19.65 -17.82
CA ARG A 434 32.80 -20.53 -17.30
C ARG A 434 32.63 -21.81 -18.11
N VAL A 435 32.82 -21.76 -19.44
CA VAL A 435 32.92 -22.95 -20.30
C VAL A 435 34.02 -23.91 -19.79
N ILE A 436 35.12 -23.35 -19.26
CA ILE A 436 36.22 -24.11 -18.66
C ILE A 436 35.91 -24.60 -17.22
N PHE A 437 35.03 -23.92 -16.47
CA PHE A 437 34.63 -24.31 -15.11
C PHE A 437 33.49 -25.35 -15.12
N GLU A 438 32.56 -25.33 -16.08
CA GLU A 438 31.54 -26.40 -16.25
C GLU A 438 32.18 -27.78 -16.44
N GLU A 439 33.36 -27.86 -17.10
CA GLU A 439 34.14 -29.10 -17.21
C GLU A 439 34.79 -29.54 -15.88
N ARG A 440 35.04 -28.61 -14.94
CA ARG A 440 35.68 -28.89 -13.64
C ARG A 440 34.68 -29.10 -12.48
N ASP A 441 33.50 -28.49 -12.54
CA ASP A 441 32.48 -28.56 -11.48
C ASP A 441 31.71 -29.89 -11.45
N MET A 442 31.90 -30.79 -12.44
CA MET A 442 31.50 -32.19 -12.31
C MET A 442 32.33 -32.98 -11.27
N GLN A 443 33.41 -32.39 -10.72
CA GLN A 443 34.34 -33.09 -9.82
C GLN A 443 34.44 -32.54 -8.39
N ASN A 444 33.91 -31.36 -8.03
CA ASN A 444 33.87 -30.94 -6.62
C ASN A 444 32.88 -29.77 -6.30
N PRO A 445 31.80 -29.96 -5.53
CA PRO A 445 30.76 -28.95 -5.31
C PRO A 445 30.96 -28.09 -4.04
N SER A 446 32.16 -27.56 -3.77
CA SER A 446 32.48 -26.97 -2.44
C SER A 446 32.63 -25.45 -2.37
N TRP A 447 32.13 -24.64 -3.32
CA TRP A 447 32.42 -23.20 -3.34
C TRP A 447 31.24 -22.24 -3.59
N ILE A 448 30.01 -22.60 -3.18
CA ILE A 448 28.80 -21.73 -3.39
C ILE A 448 28.22 -21.16 -2.08
N ALA A 449 28.82 -21.36 -0.90
CA ALA A 449 28.16 -20.99 0.36
C ALA A 449 28.49 -19.59 0.94
N GLU A 450 29.36 -18.77 0.33
CA GLU A 450 29.91 -17.58 1.03
C GLU A 450 29.78 -16.22 0.32
N LEU A 451 29.00 -16.08 -0.76
CA LEU A 451 28.92 -14.82 -1.51
C LEU A 451 27.53 -14.16 -1.60
N GLU A 452 26.52 -14.63 -0.87
CA GLU A 452 25.13 -14.21 -1.12
C GLU A 452 24.43 -13.40 0.00
N VAL A 453 25.15 -12.76 0.92
CA VAL A 453 24.47 -12.05 2.05
C VAL A 453 24.61 -10.52 2.05
N GLU A 454 25.62 -9.91 1.41
CA GLU A 454 25.79 -8.45 1.55
C GLU A 454 24.98 -7.57 0.56
N GLU A 455 24.62 -8.06 -0.64
CA GLU A 455 23.97 -7.20 -1.66
C GLU A 455 22.43 -7.18 -1.63
N ILE A 456 21.78 -8.17 -1.00
CA ILE A 456 20.31 -8.27 -0.99
C ILE A 456 19.69 -7.44 0.16
N GLU A 457 20.45 -7.13 1.21
CA GLU A 457 19.93 -6.48 2.43
C GLU A 457 19.66 -4.97 2.30
N GLU A 458 20.35 -4.24 1.42
CA GLU A 458 20.14 -2.79 1.31
C GLU A 458 18.95 -2.39 0.42
N PHE A 459 18.42 -3.29 -0.41
CA PHE A 459 17.49 -2.92 -1.48
C PHE A 459 16.02 -2.86 -1.07
N SER A 460 15.65 -3.43 0.09
CA SER A 460 14.24 -3.47 0.55
C SER A 460 13.87 -2.40 1.57
N ASN A 461 14.81 -1.56 1.99
CA ASN A 461 14.57 -0.49 2.96
C ASN A 461 13.90 0.76 2.38
N SER A 462 13.59 0.82 1.08
CA SER A 462 12.93 2.00 0.48
C SER A 462 11.51 1.76 -0.05
N GLU A 463 10.90 0.58 0.18
CA GLU A 463 9.49 0.31 -0.18
C GLU A 463 8.57 0.26 1.06
N ARG A 464 9.01 0.81 2.21
CA ARG A 464 8.22 0.84 3.44
C ARG A 464 7.96 2.21 4.07
N ASP A 465 8.19 3.30 3.36
CA ASP A 465 7.83 4.62 3.88
C ASP A 465 6.94 5.35 2.86
N LEU A 466 5.62 5.17 2.99
CA LEU A 466 4.52 6.09 2.59
C LEU A 466 3.15 5.37 2.70
N SER A 467 2.96 4.54 3.74
CA SER A 467 1.63 4.16 4.21
C SER A 467 1.56 4.30 5.75
N PRO A 468 0.44 4.76 6.32
CA PRO A 468 0.39 5.33 7.66
C PRO A 468 0.30 4.24 8.72
N ASN A 469 1.42 3.91 9.36
CA ASN A 469 1.46 3.30 10.69
C ASN A 469 2.58 3.97 11.49
N LEU A 470 2.41 5.26 11.76
CA LEU A 470 3.04 5.89 12.92
C LEU A 470 2.22 5.46 14.16
N TYR A 471 2.89 5.34 15.30
CA TYR A 471 2.43 4.83 16.62
C TYR A 471 2.67 3.33 16.90
N SER A 472 3.89 3.02 17.37
CA SER A 472 4.07 2.19 18.56
C SER A 472 5.50 2.33 19.08
N SER A 473 5.60 2.86 20.29
CA SER A 473 6.79 2.84 21.14
C SER A 473 7.05 1.42 21.66
N ASN A 474 8.24 0.88 21.42
CA ASN A 474 9.18 0.50 22.49
C ASN A 474 10.42 -0.22 21.95
N SER A 475 11.55 0.19 22.51
CA SER A 475 12.87 -0.42 22.44
C SER A 475 12.87 -1.94 22.63
N SER A 476 13.30 -2.69 21.61
CA SER A 476 14.17 -3.86 21.79
C SER A 476 14.95 -4.15 20.51
N SER A 477 16.08 -3.47 20.36
CA SER A 477 17.12 -3.77 19.37
C SER A 477 17.74 -5.14 19.68
N ARG A 478 17.08 -6.22 19.24
CA ARG A 478 17.57 -7.61 19.09
C ARG A 478 16.48 -8.64 18.80
N LEU A 479 15.20 -8.24 18.68
CA LEU A 479 14.09 -9.18 18.40
C LEU A 479 13.44 -9.00 17.01
N ASP A 480 13.82 -7.99 16.23
CA ASP A 480 13.30 -7.78 14.87
C ASP A 480 14.07 -8.53 13.77
N ASP A 481 15.31 -8.94 14.04
CA ASP A 481 16.08 -9.86 13.18
C ASP A 481 15.38 -11.23 13.05
N ILE A 482 14.54 -11.58 14.02
CA ILE A 482 13.74 -12.80 13.98
C ILE A 482 12.43 -12.56 13.23
N SER A 483 11.90 -11.34 13.14
CA SER A 483 10.56 -11.05 12.59
C SER A 483 10.55 -10.86 11.06
N SER A 484 11.60 -10.27 10.48
CA SER A 484 11.76 -10.08 9.02
C SER A 484 12.29 -11.34 8.32
N THR A 485 13.25 -12.03 8.95
CA THR A 485 13.67 -13.40 8.60
C THR A 485 12.51 -14.35 8.81
N ARG A 486 11.69 -14.18 9.87
CA ARG A 486 10.38 -14.85 9.96
C ARG A 486 9.45 -14.44 8.85
N ASN A 487 9.40 -13.22 8.32
CA ASN A 487 8.40 -12.87 7.32
C ASN A 487 8.77 -13.28 5.89
N LYS A 488 10.06 -13.24 5.51
CA LYS A 488 10.58 -13.81 4.26
C LYS A 488 10.59 -15.33 4.32
N SER A 489 11.10 -15.93 5.41
CA SER A 489 10.91 -17.36 5.65
C SER A 489 9.44 -17.71 5.81
N ASN A 490 8.56 -16.90 6.41
CA ASN A 490 7.11 -17.18 6.48
C ASN A 490 6.47 -17.04 5.11
N LYS A 491 6.95 -16.18 4.22
CA LYS A 491 6.45 -16.06 2.84
C LYS A 491 6.92 -17.24 2.01
N ASP A 492 8.17 -17.66 2.14
CA ASP A 492 8.73 -18.85 1.49
C ASP A 492 8.16 -20.14 2.07
N ILE A 493 7.92 -20.20 3.39
CA ILE A 493 7.20 -21.25 4.11
C ILE A 493 5.73 -21.23 3.70
N ARG A 494 5.08 -20.07 3.54
CA ARG A 494 3.70 -19.97 3.02
C ARG A 494 3.63 -20.44 1.57
N LEU A 495 4.57 -20.04 0.71
CA LEU A 495 4.64 -20.48 -0.69
C LEU A 495 4.95 -21.97 -0.80
N ARG A 496 5.89 -22.49 0.00
CA ARG A 496 6.21 -23.92 0.12
C ARG A 496 5.04 -24.72 0.69
N ASN A 497 4.34 -24.19 1.68
CA ASN A 497 3.13 -24.80 2.23
C ASN A 497 1.99 -24.78 1.20
N GLN A 498 1.82 -23.70 0.44
CA GLN A 498 0.85 -23.63 -0.66
C GLN A 498 1.23 -24.59 -1.79
N TYR A 499 2.51 -24.68 -2.16
CA TYR A 499 3.04 -25.62 -3.14
C TYR A 499 2.79 -27.07 -2.71
N ASN A 500 3.10 -27.41 -1.46
CA ASN A 500 2.83 -28.73 -0.88
C ASN A 500 1.33 -29.04 -0.84
N ARG A 501 0.49 -28.05 -0.50
CA ARG A 501 -0.98 -28.19 -0.58
C ARG A 501 -1.44 -28.43 -2.02
N LEU A 502 -0.94 -27.67 -2.99
CA LEU A 502 -1.24 -27.84 -4.41
C LEU A 502 -0.80 -29.21 -4.94
N ARG A 503 0.37 -29.71 -4.49
CA ARG A 503 0.87 -31.04 -4.84
C ARG A 503 0.00 -32.15 -4.24
N ASN A 504 -0.45 -31.99 -3.01
CA ASN A 504 -1.39 -32.93 -2.38
C ASN A 504 -2.76 -32.91 -3.10
N ILE A 505 -3.27 -31.74 -3.46
CA ILE A 505 -4.51 -31.59 -4.27
C ILE A 505 -4.32 -32.20 -5.66
N SER A 506 -3.17 -32.00 -6.28
CA SER A 506 -2.82 -32.63 -7.56
C SER A 506 -2.79 -34.16 -7.44
N GLY A 507 -2.29 -34.70 -6.33
CA GLY A 507 -2.29 -36.13 -6.04
C GLY A 507 -3.70 -36.72 -5.88
N THR A 508 -4.59 -36.04 -5.16
CA THR A 508 -5.98 -36.48 -5.02
C THR A 508 -6.74 -36.39 -6.33
N HIS A 509 -6.53 -35.32 -7.11
CA HIS A 509 -7.12 -35.16 -8.44
C HIS A 509 -6.65 -36.23 -9.43
N LEU A 510 -5.35 -36.57 -9.42
CA LEU A 510 -4.82 -37.65 -10.25
C LEU A 510 -5.49 -38.99 -9.90
N LEU A 511 -5.67 -39.30 -8.61
CA LEU A 511 -6.35 -40.52 -8.18
C LEU A 511 -7.82 -40.55 -8.64
N VAL A 512 -8.55 -39.44 -8.51
CA VAL A 512 -9.94 -39.32 -9.02
C VAL A 512 -9.99 -39.47 -10.54
N ALA A 513 -9.07 -38.84 -11.27
CA ALA A 513 -9.01 -38.94 -12.73
C ALA A 513 -8.72 -40.38 -13.18
N VAL A 514 -7.79 -41.09 -12.53
CA VAL A 514 -7.51 -42.49 -12.83
C VAL A 514 -8.70 -43.39 -12.50
N LEU A 515 -9.40 -43.16 -11.38
CA LEU A 515 -10.62 -43.91 -11.04
C LEU A 515 -11.74 -43.70 -12.06
N ILE A 516 -12.01 -42.46 -12.46
CA ILE A 516 -13.05 -42.17 -13.47
C ILE A 516 -12.65 -42.79 -14.82
N ALA A 517 -11.38 -42.69 -15.23
CA ALA A 517 -10.90 -43.33 -16.45
C ALA A 517 -11.08 -44.86 -16.38
N THR A 518 -10.83 -45.48 -15.23
CA THR A 518 -10.99 -46.92 -15.04
C THR A 518 -12.45 -47.35 -15.10
N VAL A 519 -13.35 -46.65 -14.40
CA VAL A 519 -14.80 -46.94 -14.38
C VAL A 519 -15.44 -46.72 -15.76
N THR A 520 -15.04 -45.65 -16.46
CA THR A 520 -15.56 -45.38 -17.80
C THR A 520 -15.02 -46.37 -18.83
N PHE A 521 -13.75 -46.78 -18.71
CA PHE A 521 -13.16 -47.82 -19.53
C PHE A 521 -13.89 -49.15 -19.38
N THR A 522 -14.15 -49.61 -18.15
CA THR A 522 -14.89 -50.86 -17.92
C THR A 522 -16.32 -50.77 -18.46
N ALA A 523 -17.04 -49.68 -18.19
CA ALA A 523 -18.39 -49.45 -18.68
C ALA A 523 -18.48 -49.39 -20.22
N GLY A 524 -17.38 -49.05 -20.91
CA GLY A 524 -17.31 -49.07 -22.38
C GLY A 524 -17.39 -50.48 -22.97
N PHE A 525 -16.89 -51.49 -22.26
CA PHE A 525 -16.89 -52.89 -22.70
C PHE A 525 -18.02 -53.72 -22.06
N THR A 526 -18.50 -53.36 -20.87
CA THR A 526 -19.63 -54.01 -20.21
C THR A 526 -20.93 -53.27 -20.49
N VAL A 527 -21.37 -53.28 -21.74
CA VAL A 527 -22.56 -52.55 -22.17
C VAL A 527 -23.85 -53.13 -21.55
N PRO A 528 -24.77 -52.28 -21.05
CA PRO A 528 -26.03 -52.75 -20.50
C PRO A 528 -26.90 -53.42 -21.58
N GLY A 529 -27.44 -54.59 -21.26
CA GLY A 529 -28.22 -55.42 -22.19
C GLY A 529 -27.40 -56.42 -23.01
N GLY A 530 -26.07 -56.43 -22.85
CA GLY A 530 -25.19 -57.42 -23.48
C GLY A 530 -25.04 -57.27 -24.99
N TYR A 531 -24.41 -58.27 -25.59
CA TYR A 531 -24.14 -58.34 -27.03
C TYR A 531 -25.10 -59.32 -27.70
N LYS A 532 -25.36 -59.12 -28.99
CA LYS A 532 -26.13 -60.09 -29.78
C LYS A 532 -25.27 -61.31 -30.06
N ASP A 533 -25.76 -62.48 -29.67
CA ASP A 533 -25.01 -63.74 -29.77
C ASP A 533 -25.15 -64.46 -31.13
N GLN A 534 -26.14 -64.11 -31.96
CA GLN A 534 -26.38 -64.77 -33.27
C GLN A 534 -26.91 -63.79 -34.36
N GLY A 535 -26.47 -63.99 -35.61
CA GLY A 535 -26.89 -63.23 -36.80
C GLY A 535 -25.75 -62.39 -37.45
N THR A 536 -26.03 -61.70 -38.58
CA THR A 536 -25.07 -60.83 -39.29
C THR A 536 -24.59 -59.61 -38.48
N SER A 537 -25.15 -59.38 -37.30
CA SER A 537 -24.78 -58.32 -36.36
C SER A 537 -24.28 -58.87 -35.02
N GLN A 538 -23.64 -60.05 -35.03
CA GLN A 538 -23.02 -60.65 -33.87
C GLN A 538 -21.97 -59.70 -33.25
N GLY A 539 -21.97 -59.56 -31.92
CA GLY A 539 -21.07 -58.64 -31.21
C GLY A 539 -21.51 -57.17 -31.19
N THR A 540 -22.68 -56.82 -31.77
CA THR A 540 -23.28 -55.48 -31.56
C THR A 540 -24.10 -55.45 -30.28
N ALA A 541 -24.11 -54.31 -29.58
CA ALA A 541 -24.90 -54.15 -28.37
C ALA A 541 -26.40 -54.25 -28.67
N VAL A 542 -27.14 -55.03 -27.87
CA VAL A 542 -28.57 -55.31 -28.10
C VAL A 542 -29.41 -54.03 -28.12
N LEU A 543 -29.03 -53.03 -27.32
CA LEU A 543 -29.78 -51.81 -27.06
C LEU A 543 -29.37 -50.61 -27.94
N THR A 544 -28.56 -50.85 -28.99
CA THR A 544 -28.15 -49.85 -30.00
C THR A 544 -29.26 -48.93 -30.55
N PRO A 545 -30.50 -49.40 -30.83
CA PRO A 545 -31.54 -48.52 -31.37
C PRO A 545 -32.10 -47.50 -30.36
N LYS A 546 -31.89 -47.69 -29.05
CA LYS A 546 -32.40 -46.75 -28.03
C LYS A 546 -31.54 -45.49 -27.99
N VAL A 547 -32.18 -44.32 -28.03
CA VAL A 547 -31.49 -43.02 -27.94
C VAL A 547 -30.71 -42.88 -26.64
N ALA A 548 -31.28 -43.31 -25.51
CA ALA A 548 -30.61 -43.28 -24.21
C ALA A 548 -29.31 -44.11 -24.19
N PHE A 549 -29.24 -45.21 -24.95
CA PHE A 549 -28.04 -46.03 -25.06
C PHE A 549 -26.92 -45.33 -25.86
N LYS A 550 -27.28 -44.55 -26.90
CA LYS A 550 -26.30 -43.73 -27.63
C LYS A 550 -25.74 -42.59 -26.76
N VAL A 551 -26.59 -41.95 -25.96
CA VAL A 551 -26.18 -40.93 -24.99
C VAL A 551 -25.23 -41.53 -23.95
N PHE A 552 -25.52 -42.73 -23.45
CA PHE A 552 -24.66 -43.49 -22.54
C PHE A 552 -23.24 -43.67 -23.12
N LEU A 553 -23.13 -44.21 -24.34
CA LEU A 553 -21.81 -44.47 -24.95
C LEU A 553 -21.02 -43.18 -25.21
N ILE A 554 -21.66 -42.13 -25.73
CA ILE A 554 -20.99 -40.86 -26.03
C ILE A 554 -20.53 -40.17 -24.75
N ALA A 555 -21.40 -40.08 -23.73
CA ALA A 555 -21.05 -39.47 -22.45
C ALA A 555 -19.91 -40.22 -21.75
N ASN A 556 -19.95 -41.56 -21.79
CA ASN A 556 -18.91 -42.40 -21.19
C ASN A 556 -17.56 -42.26 -21.90
N ALA A 557 -17.55 -42.18 -23.24
CA ALA A 557 -16.33 -41.95 -24.01
C ALA A 557 -15.73 -40.56 -23.77
N LEU A 558 -16.57 -39.51 -23.74
CA LEU A 558 -16.12 -38.15 -23.46
C LEU A 558 -15.57 -38.03 -22.03
N ALA A 559 -16.21 -38.67 -21.04
CA ALA A 559 -15.69 -38.75 -19.68
C ALA A 559 -14.29 -39.39 -19.65
N PHE A 560 -14.12 -40.54 -20.33
CA PHE A 560 -12.83 -41.23 -20.40
C PHE A 560 -11.70 -40.32 -20.96
N TYR A 561 -11.95 -39.63 -22.08
CA TYR A 561 -10.93 -38.77 -22.69
C TYR A 561 -10.63 -37.53 -21.84
N CYS A 562 -11.63 -36.87 -21.26
CA CYS A 562 -11.43 -35.73 -20.35
C CYS A 562 -10.62 -36.14 -19.12
N SER A 563 -10.91 -37.32 -18.55
CA SER A 563 -10.20 -37.85 -17.39
C SER A 563 -8.75 -38.20 -17.71
N THR A 564 -8.51 -38.87 -18.84
CA THR A 564 -7.16 -39.25 -19.28
C THR A 564 -6.31 -38.02 -19.61
N ALA A 565 -6.88 -37.01 -20.26
CA ALA A 565 -6.21 -35.74 -20.52
C ALA A 565 -5.86 -34.99 -19.23
N SER A 566 -6.74 -35.02 -18.22
CA SER A 566 -6.44 -34.44 -16.91
C SER A 566 -5.31 -35.17 -16.19
N ALA A 567 -5.31 -36.51 -16.21
CA ALA A 567 -4.21 -37.31 -15.65
C ALA A 567 -2.87 -36.99 -16.32
N PHE A 568 -2.86 -36.79 -17.65
CA PHE A 568 -1.67 -36.38 -18.38
C PHE A 568 -1.18 -34.98 -18.00
N LEU A 569 -2.09 -34.01 -17.83
CA LEU A 569 -1.72 -32.66 -17.35
C LEU A 569 -1.12 -32.71 -15.93
N HIS A 570 -1.66 -33.56 -15.05
CA HIS A 570 -1.09 -33.77 -13.72
C HIS A 570 0.29 -34.46 -13.74
N PHE A 571 0.52 -35.36 -14.70
CA PHE A 571 1.85 -35.93 -14.95
C PHE A 571 2.86 -34.86 -15.38
N VAL A 572 2.49 -33.98 -16.31
CA VAL A 572 3.33 -32.84 -16.75
C VAL A 572 3.60 -31.88 -15.59
N VAL A 573 2.60 -31.62 -14.75
CA VAL A 573 2.74 -30.84 -13.50
C VAL A 573 3.79 -31.44 -12.58
N SER A 574 3.90 -32.76 -12.48
CA SER A 574 4.91 -33.42 -11.65
C SER A 574 6.35 -33.23 -12.16
N LEU A 575 6.53 -32.71 -13.37
CA LEU A 575 7.83 -32.42 -13.97
C LEU A 575 8.22 -30.92 -13.84
N GLU A 576 7.34 -30.07 -13.30
CA GLU A 576 7.50 -28.61 -13.26
C GLU A 576 7.58 -28.07 -11.82
N GLU A 577 8.57 -27.23 -11.53
CA GLU A 577 8.78 -26.63 -10.20
C GLU A 577 8.18 -25.23 -10.04
N ASN A 578 7.66 -24.63 -11.12
CA ASN A 578 7.15 -23.27 -11.15
C ASN A 578 5.73 -23.15 -10.55
N TYR A 579 5.56 -22.44 -9.44
CA TYR A 579 4.26 -22.24 -8.77
C TYR A 579 3.16 -21.66 -9.68
N HIS A 580 3.46 -20.64 -10.48
CA HIS A 580 2.44 -20.01 -11.33
C HIS A 580 2.00 -20.89 -12.50
N LEU A 581 2.90 -21.72 -13.04
CA LEU A 581 2.60 -22.64 -14.12
C LEU A 581 1.85 -23.87 -13.57
N LEU A 582 2.32 -24.38 -12.44
CA LEU A 582 1.64 -25.37 -11.60
C LEU A 582 0.17 -24.96 -11.38
N LEU A 583 -0.05 -23.73 -10.88
CA LEU A 583 -1.39 -23.22 -10.60
C LEU A 583 -2.29 -23.17 -11.85
N ARG A 584 -1.75 -22.79 -13.01
CA ARG A 584 -2.50 -22.76 -14.28
C ARG A 584 -2.88 -24.17 -14.72
N PHE A 585 -1.92 -25.08 -14.76
CA PHE A 585 -2.16 -26.47 -15.17
C PHE A 585 -3.07 -27.21 -14.19
N THR A 586 -2.92 -27.02 -12.87
CA THR A 586 -3.80 -27.63 -11.87
C THR A 586 -5.25 -27.12 -12.00
N LYS A 587 -5.45 -25.84 -12.34
CA LYS A 587 -6.79 -25.29 -12.61
C LYS A 587 -7.41 -25.89 -13.87
N SER A 588 -6.65 -25.99 -14.95
CA SER A 588 -7.10 -26.61 -16.20
C SER A 588 -7.43 -28.10 -16.02
N ALA A 589 -6.58 -28.83 -15.30
CA ALA A 589 -6.78 -30.25 -15.00
C ALA A 589 -8.00 -30.50 -14.09
N ALA A 590 -8.20 -29.65 -13.07
CA ALA A 590 -9.39 -29.69 -12.22
C ALA A 590 -10.68 -29.45 -13.02
N ALA A 591 -10.69 -28.46 -13.93
CA ALA A 591 -11.84 -28.20 -14.80
C ALA A 591 -12.21 -29.44 -15.65
N LEU A 592 -11.22 -30.13 -16.23
CA LEU A 592 -11.44 -31.37 -16.98
C LEU A 592 -11.99 -32.51 -16.12
N ILE A 593 -11.56 -32.63 -14.85
CA ILE A 593 -12.09 -33.63 -13.90
C ILE A 593 -13.56 -33.33 -13.57
N TYR A 594 -13.93 -32.07 -13.37
CA TYR A 594 -15.33 -31.69 -13.13
C TYR A 594 -16.21 -32.02 -14.32
N ILE A 595 -15.76 -31.69 -15.54
CA ILE A 595 -16.45 -32.06 -16.78
C ILE A 595 -16.58 -33.58 -16.89
N SER A 596 -15.51 -34.33 -16.59
CA SER A 596 -15.50 -35.79 -16.61
C SER A 596 -16.48 -36.40 -15.59
N THR A 597 -16.54 -35.85 -14.38
CA THR A 597 -17.47 -36.30 -13.33
C THR A 597 -18.92 -36.08 -13.72
N LEU A 598 -19.22 -34.94 -14.35
CA LEU A 598 -20.55 -34.65 -14.88
C LEU A 598 -20.96 -35.64 -15.97
N LEU A 599 -20.08 -35.85 -16.95
CA LEU A 599 -20.32 -36.77 -18.05
C LEU A 599 -20.50 -38.21 -17.55
N LEU A 600 -19.75 -38.62 -16.52
CA LEU A 600 -19.95 -39.91 -15.86
C LEU A 600 -21.34 -40.03 -15.21
N GLY A 601 -21.85 -38.97 -14.57
CA GLY A 601 -23.22 -38.94 -14.02
C GLY A 601 -24.30 -39.04 -15.10
N ILE A 602 -24.09 -38.38 -16.25
CA ILE A 602 -24.99 -38.49 -17.42
C ILE A 602 -24.93 -39.91 -18.01
N ALA A 603 -23.73 -40.51 -18.10
CA ALA A 603 -23.58 -41.89 -18.52
C ALA A 603 -24.33 -42.83 -17.56
N PHE A 604 -24.10 -42.73 -16.25
CA PHE A 604 -24.77 -43.58 -15.27
C PHE A 604 -26.31 -43.48 -15.35
N THR A 605 -26.85 -42.26 -15.41
CA THR A 605 -28.31 -42.05 -15.50
C THR A 605 -28.91 -42.59 -16.80
N SER A 606 -28.26 -42.34 -17.93
CA SER A 606 -28.70 -42.87 -19.24
C SER A 606 -28.59 -44.39 -19.33
N GLY A 607 -27.55 -45.01 -18.74
CA GLY A 607 -27.43 -46.45 -18.60
C GLY A 607 -28.56 -47.07 -17.76
N MET A 608 -28.93 -46.43 -16.64
CA MET A 608 -30.05 -46.89 -15.80
C MET A 608 -31.41 -46.79 -16.51
N LEU A 609 -31.64 -45.73 -17.29
CA LEU A 609 -32.86 -45.58 -18.11
C LEU A 609 -33.01 -46.72 -19.13
N VAL A 610 -31.89 -47.22 -19.64
CA VAL A 610 -31.88 -48.31 -20.60
C VAL A 610 -32.28 -49.64 -19.94
N ILE A 611 -31.89 -49.87 -18.68
CA ILE A 611 -32.13 -51.09 -17.89
C ILE A 611 -33.53 -51.09 -17.24
N LEU A 612 -34.01 -49.96 -16.72
CA LEU A 612 -35.26 -49.85 -15.94
C LEU A 612 -36.28 -48.91 -16.62
N PRO A 613 -36.94 -49.34 -17.71
CA PRO A 613 -37.86 -48.48 -18.48
C PRO A 613 -39.16 -48.11 -17.73
N GLY A 614 -39.47 -48.76 -16.60
CA GLY A 614 -40.69 -48.52 -15.80
C GLY A 614 -40.53 -47.60 -14.59
N CYS A 615 -39.32 -47.09 -14.31
CA CYS A 615 -39.10 -46.20 -13.17
C CYS A 615 -39.59 -44.78 -13.48
N CYS A 616 -40.36 -44.21 -12.55
CA CYS A 616 -41.13 -42.98 -12.71
C CYS A 616 -40.28 -41.78 -13.20
N SER A 617 -40.82 -40.99 -14.14
CA SER A 617 -40.23 -39.72 -14.64
C SER A 617 -39.72 -38.80 -13.50
N ALA A 618 -40.34 -38.91 -12.31
CA ALA A 618 -39.94 -38.21 -11.10
C ALA A 618 -38.56 -38.61 -10.54
N PHE A 619 -38.19 -39.90 -10.56
CA PHE A 619 -36.89 -40.38 -10.09
C PHE A 619 -35.75 -39.85 -10.98
N PHE A 620 -36.00 -39.80 -12.28
CA PHE A 620 -35.07 -39.23 -13.25
C PHE A 620 -34.88 -37.71 -13.07
N LYS A 621 -35.99 -36.96 -12.92
CA LYS A 621 -35.93 -35.53 -12.60
C LYS A 621 -35.20 -35.29 -11.28
N ALA A 622 -35.40 -36.14 -10.27
CA ALA A 622 -34.72 -36.02 -8.98
C ALA A 622 -33.22 -36.22 -9.11
N ILE A 623 -32.73 -37.24 -9.85
CA ILE A 623 -31.29 -37.45 -10.05
C ILE A 623 -30.66 -36.32 -10.89
N LEU A 624 -31.36 -35.86 -11.94
CA LEU A 624 -30.88 -34.74 -12.75
C LEU A 624 -30.81 -33.45 -11.92
N VAL A 625 -31.84 -33.17 -11.11
CA VAL A 625 -31.86 -32.01 -10.20
C VAL A 625 -30.78 -32.13 -9.13
N LEU A 626 -30.60 -33.29 -8.50
CA LEU A 626 -29.51 -33.53 -7.54
C LEU A 626 -28.13 -33.35 -8.18
N GLY A 627 -27.93 -33.84 -9.40
CA GLY A 627 -26.69 -33.64 -10.17
C GLY A 627 -26.45 -32.17 -10.53
N CYS A 628 -27.47 -31.46 -11.00
CA CYS A 628 -27.40 -30.02 -11.29
C CYS A 628 -27.20 -29.17 -10.02
N CYS A 629 -27.82 -29.53 -8.91
CA CYS A 629 -27.63 -28.87 -7.61
C CYS A 629 -26.22 -29.11 -7.07
N PHE A 630 -25.68 -30.33 -7.20
CA PHE A 630 -24.30 -30.64 -6.85
C PHE A 630 -23.30 -29.84 -7.69
N LEU A 631 -23.54 -29.72 -9.01
CA LEU A 631 -22.72 -28.90 -9.91
C LEU A 631 -22.83 -27.40 -9.60
N GLY A 632 -24.04 -26.91 -9.32
CA GLY A 632 -24.25 -25.52 -8.90
C GLY A 632 -23.49 -25.22 -7.61
N PHE A 633 -23.54 -26.14 -6.64
CA PHE A 633 -22.76 -26.05 -5.41
C PHE A 633 -21.25 -26.07 -5.67
N CYS A 634 -20.74 -26.93 -6.56
CA CYS A 634 -19.32 -27.00 -6.88
C CYS A 634 -18.80 -25.83 -7.72
N LEU A 635 -19.63 -25.24 -8.59
CA LEU A 635 -19.24 -24.11 -9.45
C LEU A 635 -19.38 -22.75 -8.76
N PHE A 636 -20.39 -22.58 -7.88
CA PHE A 636 -20.69 -21.31 -7.22
C PHE A 636 -20.33 -21.27 -5.73
N GLY A 637 -20.10 -22.43 -5.08
CA GLY A 637 -19.73 -22.48 -3.66
C GLY A 637 -18.28 -22.09 -3.34
N PHE A 638 -17.48 -21.75 -4.35
CA PHE A 638 -16.05 -21.40 -4.21
C PHE A 638 -15.63 -20.16 -5.02
N ILE A 639 -16.58 -19.28 -5.37
CA ILE A 639 -16.30 -17.87 -5.70
C ILE A 639 -16.55 -17.08 -4.41
#